data_AF-A0A420ZC07-F1
#
_entry.id   AF-A0A420ZC07-F1
#
_cell.length_a   1.000
_cell.length_b   1.000
_cell.length_c   1.000
_cell.angle_alpha   90.00
_cell.angle_beta   90.00
_cell.angle_gamma   90.00
#
_symmetry.space_group_name_H-M   'P 1'
#
loop_
_entity.id
_entity.type
_entity.pdbx_description
1 polymer ?
#
loop_
_entity_poly.entity_id
_entity_poly.type
_entity_poly.pdbx_seq_one_letter_code
_entity_poly.pdbx_strand_id
1 'polypeptide(L)'
;MMINSKYSLYLAGGIKLWQDCFKKKYSKYFNRKVSLFEPGNVEFKIPKEHKKIPITIACYVLDKINHSGALLVYMKYYKPPDGSPSGTDSTWECGYAIAQGKPVIMLIEDKEHIDYYANQWMVSFSINAILTTDKEVAKIVKNHPKFVHTTVLLAQNPEQFETKIIEYLDDYYRSIYSRSGIINYHVDERARCLFSRQNLRKLVFINSKPDVKILKELKILEKLNFKSDKDSLKVCRIERNISDYLTNKLSEKQLNSAIVAVIKSWKKPEDYILDCLEHSIKPPFEKIKRRKQGIKKTRPELFFELYDLVTHHLVKEKRFIKSESFPYDVGAIIELYNWMNTYALDDVFDNSEFRQNLKTVWNKFSRRDAIYTGILGHLLALKYMFIIASENKNLAKTLAEIMNNYNHMMYEGQVLDLILTFDSAKKKKLLKIKNFDEICEIYIQRIYGICGGFYEAIGELAAKAGNKEEQILNAKEIDEISPLIGMYYGIIQMIRNDLGDYVVVEKISKLSKGMKGVSHSDVIEGKIDIAYLIAMYSPCLNKKEKDFLLRALHTRLTKKDKIKINQLLWKSGAINFVVELLINLIEHVKKNLLSKYHETPTRMKWMFDLVEITKKILIPFKKQAFQNKWVKYEYDSSLLKKLTEMIIGLEKKPKNKRLDKLQEFKNLL
;
A
#
# COMPACT_ATOMS: atom_id res chain seq x y z
N MET A 1 12.27 9.36 -42.06
CA MET A 1 10.98 8.96 -41.46
C MET A 1 11.21 8.69 -39.98
N MET A 2 10.59 9.45 -39.06
CA MET A 2 10.63 9.09 -37.64
C MET A 2 9.80 7.82 -37.44
N ILE A 3 10.45 6.72 -37.12
CA ILE A 3 9.78 5.48 -36.73
C ILE A 3 9.06 5.78 -35.42
N ASN A 4 7.74 5.71 -35.42
CA ASN A 4 6.94 5.88 -34.21
C ASN A 4 7.01 4.58 -33.38
N SER A 5 8.18 4.31 -32.81
CA SER A 5 8.46 3.09 -32.05
C SER A 5 7.76 3.15 -30.70
N LYS A 6 7.01 2.09 -30.35
CA LYS A 6 6.27 1.99 -29.08
C LYS A 6 7.21 1.89 -27.87
N TYR A 7 8.36 1.26 -28.04
CA TYR A 7 9.38 1.09 -27.00
C TYR A 7 10.77 1.47 -27.53
N SER A 8 11.55 2.09 -26.65
CA SER A 8 12.99 2.32 -26.81
C SER A 8 13.77 1.26 -26.01
N LEU A 9 14.85 0.74 -26.58
CA LEU A 9 15.75 -0.23 -25.98
C LEU A 9 17.15 0.38 -25.91
N TYR A 10 17.90 0.06 -24.86
CA TYR A 10 19.34 0.31 -24.78
C TYR A 10 20.09 -1.01 -24.95
N LEU A 11 21.05 -1.08 -25.89
CA LEU A 11 21.92 -2.24 -26.04
C LEU A 11 23.06 -2.16 -25.01
N ALA A 12 23.02 -3.03 -24.00
CA ALA A 12 24.13 -3.25 -23.09
C ALA A 12 25.04 -4.36 -23.65
N GLY A 13 26.32 -4.06 -23.76
CA GLY A 13 27.32 -4.97 -24.31
C GLY A 13 28.66 -4.28 -24.54
N GLY A 14 29.74 -5.06 -24.52
CA GLY A 14 31.06 -4.56 -24.88
C GLY A 14 31.09 -4.04 -26.32
N ILE A 15 31.72 -2.88 -26.57
CA ILE A 15 31.80 -2.30 -27.93
C ILE A 15 32.43 -3.26 -28.92
N LYS A 16 33.43 -4.02 -28.47
CA LYS A 16 34.08 -5.03 -29.31
C LYS A 16 33.10 -6.13 -29.72
N LEU A 17 32.36 -6.71 -28.76
CA LEU A 17 31.31 -7.69 -29.07
C LEU A 17 30.21 -7.11 -29.96
N TRP A 18 29.88 -5.84 -29.76
CA TRP A 18 28.97 -5.15 -30.64
C TRP A 18 29.53 -5.07 -32.06
N GLN A 19 30.75 -4.58 -32.27
CA GLN A 19 31.37 -4.46 -33.61
C GLN A 19 31.56 -5.82 -34.30
N ASP A 20 32.10 -6.78 -33.56
CA ASP A 20 32.55 -8.06 -34.11
C ASP A 20 31.39 -9.04 -34.30
N CYS A 21 30.37 -8.99 -33.43
CA CYS A 21 29.28 -9.96 -33.42
C CYS A 21 27.91 -9.31 -33.63
N PHE A 22 27.45 -8.45 -32.70
CA PHE A 22 26.07 -7.98 -32.70
C PHE A 22 25.72 -7.16 -33.95
N LYS A 23 26.58 -6.22 -34.34
CA LYS A 23 26.38 -5.33 -35.49
C LYS A 23 26.19 -6.11 -36.78
N LYS A 24 27.06 -7.09 -37.01
CA LYS A 24 27.04 -7.91 -38.23
C LYS A 24 25.84 -8.85 -38.26
N LYS A 25 25.51 -9.45 -37.11
CA LYS A 25 24.51 -10.51 -37.04
C LYS A 25 23.09 -9.98 -36.81
N TYR A 26 22.93 -9.00 -35.93
CA TYR A 26 21.63 -8.63 -35.35
C TYR A 26 21.12 -7.22 -35.63
N SER A 27 21.97 -6.20 -35.78
CA SER A 27 21.49 -4.81 -35.91
C SER A 27 20.47 -4.62 -37.05
N LYS A 28 20.57 -5.39 -38.13
CA LYS A 28 19.62 -5.38 -39.26
C LYS A 28 18.18 -5.82 -38.92
N TYR A 29 17.97 -6.48 -37.78
CA TYR A 29 16.67 -6.95 -37.32
C TYR A 29 16.00 -6.02 -36.30
N PHE A 30 16.68 -4.96 -35.85
CA PHE A 30 16.15 -3.95 -34.94
C PHE A 30 15.90 -2.62 -35.66
N ASN A 31 15.33 -1.64 -34.95
CA ASN A 31 14.97 -0.33 -35.51
C ASN A 31 13.90 -0.40 -36.62
N ARG A 32 12.97 -1.38 -36.56
CA ARG A 32 11.77 -1.40 -37.41
C ARG A 32 10.50 -1.12 -36.61
N LYS A 33 10.35 -1.75 -35.43
CA LYS A 33 9.21 -1.59 -34.51
C LYS A 33 9.62 -1.08 -33.12
N VAL A 34 10.86 -1.34 -32.69
CA VAL A 34 11.45 -0.80 -31.46
C VAL A 34 12.63 0.10 -31.82
N SER A 35 12.88 1.15 -31.05
CA SER A 35 14.08 1.97 -31.22
C SER A 35 15.22 1.38 -30.39
N LEU A 36 16.21 0.74 -31.00
CA LEU A 36 17.40 0.23 -30.33
C LEU A 36 18.53 1.27 -30.38
N PHE A 37 18.91 1.79 -29.22
CA PHE A 37 20.11 2.59 -29.07
C PHE A 37 21.33 1.66 -28.97
N GLU A 38 22.24 1.77 -29.94
CA GLU A 38 23.48 1.01 -30.01
C GLU A 38 24.66 1.93 -29.63
N PRO A 39 25.28 1.77 -28.45
CA PRO A 39 26.30 2.69 -27.95
C PRO A 39 27.51 2.83 -28.87
N GLY A 40 27.85 1.76 -29.60
CA GLY A 40 28.97 1.76 -30.54
C GLY A 40 28.75 2.58 -31.83
N ASN A 41 27.53 3.10 -32.07
CA ASN A 41 27.25 4.00 -33.20
C ASN A 41 27.48 5.49 -32.86
N VAL A 42 27.84 5.82 -31.62
CA VAL A 42 28.06 7.22 -31.22
C VAL A 42 29.44 7.67 -31.68
N GLU A 43 29.55 8.87 -32.27
CA GLU A 43 30.81 9.45 -32.79
C GLU A 43 31.90 9.66 -31.74
N PHE A 44 31.55 9.66 -30.46
CA PHE A 44 32.54 9.66 -29.39
C PHE A 44 33.31 8.33 -29.46
N LYS A 45 34.64 8.39 -29.62
CA LYS A 45 35.55 7.24 -29.52
C LYS A 45 35.47 6.63 -28.11
N ILE A 46 34.39 5.92 -27.81
CA ILE A 46 34.27 5.17 -26.57
C ILE A 46 35.41 4.14 -26.62
N PRO A 47 36.28 4.09 -25.59
CA PRO A 47 37.46 3.25 -25.63
C PRO A 47 37.09 1.78 -25.91
N LYS A 48 37.88 1.12 -26.75
CA LYS A 48 37.68 -0.27 -27.17
C LYS A 48 37.67 -1.27 -26.00
N GLU A 49 38.18 -0.86 -24.83
CA GLU A 49 38.18 -1.61 -23.58
C GLU A 49 37.52 -0.81 -22.46
N HIS A 50 36.63 -1.45 -21.70
CA HIS A 50 35.88 -0.85 -20.58
C HIS A 50 36.72 -0.49 -19.34
N LYS A 51 38.07 -0.51 -19.42
CA LYS A 51 38.95 -0.29 -18.26
C LYS A 51 38.86 1.14 -17.68
N LYS A 52 38.49 2.14 -18.49
CA LYS A 52 38.17 3.53 -18.06
C LYS A 52 37.13 4.16 -18.98
N ILE A 53 35.87 4.22 -18.56
CA ILE A 53 34.82 4.97 -19.28
C ILE A 53 34.90 6.44 -18.81
N PRO A 54 35.14 7.42 -19.71
CA PRO A 54 35.11 8.83 -19.35
C PRO A 54 33.75 9.22 -18.75
N ILE A 55 33.75 10.08 -17.73
CA ILE A 55 32.51 10.47 -17.01
C ILE A 55 31.45 11.07 -17.93
N THR A 56 31.87 11.79 -18.97
CA THR A 56 30.97 12.36 -19.99
C THR A 56 30.25 11.27 -20.79
N ILE A 57 30.95 10.20 -21.16
CA ILE A 57 30.36 9.03 -21.81
C ILE A 57 29.45 8.29 -20.83
N ALA A 58 29.86 8.12 -19.58
CA ALA A 58 29.04 7.48 -18.56
C ALA A 58 27.72 8.24 -18.33
N CYS A 59 27.76 9.57 -18.15
CA CYS A 59 26.56 10.41 -18.02
C CYS A 59 25.64 10.31 -19.24
N TYR A 60 26.21 10.30 -20.45
CA TYR A 60 25.43 10.15 -21.68
C TYR A 60 24.77 8.77 -21.77
N VAL A 61 25.50 7.69 -21.43
CA VAL A 61 24.94 6.33 -21.37
C VAL A 61 23.81 6.25 -20.34
N LEU A 62 24.01 6.80 -19.14
CA LEU A 62 22.99 6.84 -18.09
C LEU A 62 21.73 7.58 -18.55
N ASP A 63 21.88 8.71 -19.25
CA ASP A 63 20.76 9.43 -19.85
C ASP A 63 20.00 8.55 -20.85
N LYS A 64 20.70 7.83 -21.73
CA LYS A 64 20.06 6.91 -22.68
C LYS A 64 19.38 5.73 -22.00
N ILE A 65 19.97 5.17 -20.96
CA ILE A 65 19.31 4.14 -20.15
C ILE A 65 18.07 4.72 -19.48
N ASN A 66 18.10 5.94 -18.93
CA ASN A 66 16.94 6.56 -18.30
C ASN A 66 15.76 6.77 -19.27
N HIS A 67 16.05 7.05 -20.54
CA HIS A 67 15.05 7.22 -21.59
C HIS A 67 14.66 5.93 -22.33
N SER A 68 15.28 4.79 -22.02
CA SER A 68 14.87 3.50 -22.58
C SER A 68 13.69 2.88 -21.82
N GLY A 69 12.83 2.14 -22.52
CA GLY A 69 11.86 1.25 -21.88
C GLY A 69 12.56 0.06 -21.24
N ALA A 70 13.46 -0.60 -21.96
CA ALA A 70 14.12 -1.82 -21.51
C ALA A 70 15.59 -1.87 -21.94
N LEU A 71 16.32 -2.84 -21.40
CA LEU A 71 17.67 -3.17 -21.87
C LEU A 71 17.64 -4.46 -22.69
N LEU A 72 18.29 -4.42 -23.85
CA LEU A 72 18.69 -5.60 -24.59
C LEU A 72 20.15 -5.85 -24.27
N VAL A 73 20.50 -7.07 -23.86
CA VAL A 73 21.85 -7.41 -23.39
C VAL A 73 22.47 -8.44 -24.30
N TYR A 74 23.70 -8.20 -24.72
CA TYR A 74 24.50 -9.13 -25.51
C TYR A 74 25.94 -9.16 -24.98
N MET A 75 26.29 -10.19 -24.20
CA MET A 75 27.58 -10.30 -23.51
C MET A 75 28.08 -11.75 -23.56
N LYS A 76 29.27 -11.96 -24.14
CA LYS A 76 29.91 -13.27 -24.30
C LYS A 76 31.29 -13.26 -23.67
N TYR A 77 31.79 -14.45 -23.32
CA TYR A 77 33.21 -14.58 -23.00
C TYR A 77 34.05 -14.18 -24.23
N TYR A 78 35.01 -13.28 -24.05
CA TYR A 78 36.03 -13.01 -25.06
C TYR A 78 37.42 -12.97 -24.42
N LYS A 79 38.39 -13.61 -25.06
CA LYS A 79 39.79 -13.52 -24.69
C LYS A 79 40.42 -12.39 -25.52
N PRO A 80 40.92 -11.31 -24.91
CA PRO A 80 41.56 -10.25 -25.67
C PRO A 80 42.88 -10.78 -26.29
N PRO A 81 43.25 -10.34 -27.51
CA PRO A 81 44.44 -10.85 -28.23
C PRO A 81 45.76 -10.60 -27.50
N ASP A 82 45.79 -9.64 -26.58
CA ASP A 82 46.96 -9.20 -25.83
C ASP A 82 47.23 -10.03 -24.57
N GLY A 83 46.41 -11.05 -24.29
CA GLY A 83 46.54 -11.88 -23.09
C GLY A 83 46.13 -11.19 -21.79
N SER A 84 45.51 -10.01 -21.86
CA SER A 84 44.97 -9.35 -20.68
C SER A 84 43.81 -10.14 -20.04
N PRO A 85 43.50 -9.91 -18.74
CA PRO A 85 42.45 -10.65 -18.05
C PRO A 85 41.16 -10.62 -18.85
N SER A 86 40.47 -11.76 -18.96
CA SER A 86 39.18 -11.84 -19.63
C SER A 86 38.25 -10.75 -19.11
N GLY A 87 37.82 -9.85 -20.01
CA GLY A 87 36.96 -8.73 -19.67
C GLY A 87 35.60 -9.23 -19.19
N THR A 88 35.09 -8.63 -18.11
CA THR A 88 33.67 -8.71 -17.78
C THR A 88 32.98 -7.53 -18.47
N ASP A 89 32.10 -7.82 -19.42
CA ASP A 89 31.35 -6.79 -20.13
C ASP A 89 30.26 -6.17 -19.25
N SER A 90 30.01 -4.87 -19.41
CA SER A 90 28.78 -4.08 -19.15
C SER A 90 27.79 -4.49 -18.03
N THR A 91 28.24 -5.21 -16.99
CA THR A 91 27.38 -5.65 -15.87
C THR A 91 26.83 -4.46 -15.08
N TRP A 92 27.54 -3.32 -15.09
CA TRP A 92 27.10 -2.09 -14.42
C TRP A 92 25.89 -1.43 -15.09
N GLU A 93 25.76 -1.49 -16.43
CA GLU A 93 24.60 -0.93 -17.16
C GLU A 93 23.34 -1.71 -16.80
N CYS A 94 23.49 -3.04 -16.72
CA CYS A 94 22.45 -3.93 -16.24
C CYS A 94 22.07 -3.60 -14.79
N GLY A 95 23.05 -3.49 -13.88
CA GLY A 95 22.82 -3.13 -12.49
C GLY A 95 22.11 -1.79 -12.31
N TYR A 96 22.49 -0.76 -13.08
CA TYR A 96 21.84 0.55 -13.08
C TYR A 96 20.38 0.47 -13.56
N ALA A 97 20.14 -0.24 -14.67
CA ALA A 97 18.80 -0.42 -15.21
C ALA A 97 17.87 -1.18 -14.27
N ILE A 98 18.38 -2.24 -13.63
CA ILE A 98 17.68 -3.01 -12.60
C ILE A 98 17.31 -2.10 -11.44
N ALA A 99 18.23 -1.27 -10.95
CA ALA A 99 17.94 -0.28 -9.91
C ALA A 99 16.87 0.74 -10.31
N GLN A 100 16.72 1.04 -11.62
CA GLN A 100 15.66 1.89 -12.16
C GLN A 100 14.37 1.13 -12.50
N GLY A 101 14.32 -0.19 -12.24
CA GLY A 101 13.14 -1.00 -12.53
C GLY A 101 12.86 -1.19 -14.02
N LYS A 102 13.92 -1.18 -14.84
CA LYS A 102 13.80 -1.43 -16.29
C LYS A 102 14.02 -2.91 -16.55
N PRO A 103 13.17 -3.57 -17.37
CA PRO A 103 13.34 -4.98 -17.67
C PRO A 103 14.63 -5.21 -18.48
N VAL A 104 15.35 -6.28 -18.12
CA VAL A 104 16.58 -6.72 -18.77
C VAL A 104 16.29 -7.97 -19.59
N ILE A 105 16.54 -7.89 -20.90
CA ILE A 105 16.29 -8.95 -21.89
C ILE A 105 17.64 -9.41 -22.45
N MET A 106 18.02 -10.65 -22.22
CA MET A 106 19.27 -11.21 -22.74
C MET A 106 19.07 -11.88 -24.09
N LEU A 107 19.93 -11.58 -25.05
CA LEU A 107 19.98 -12.31 -26.32
C LEU A 107 21.00 -13.46 -26.20
N ILE A 108 20.50 -14.70 -26.11
CA ILE A 108 21.32 -15.91 -25.96
C ILE A 108 21.33 -16.71 -27.26
N GLU A 109 22.51 -17.14 -27.68
CA GLU A 109 22.73 -17.80 -28.97
C GLU A 109 22.89 -19.31 -28.84
N ASP A 110 23.60 -19.75 -27.80
CA ASP A 110 24.13 -21.10 -27.68
C ASP A 110 24.37 -21.44 -26.20
N LYS A 111 24.76 -22.69 -25.92
CA LYS A 111 25.02 -23.19 -24.56
C LYS A 111 26.19 -22.50 -23.87
N GLU A 112 27.26 -22.19 -24.58
CA GLU A 112 28.42 -21.49 -23.97
C GLU A 112 28.04 -20.09 -23.48
N HIS A 113 27.13 -19.43 -24.21
CA HIS A 113 26.57 -18.14 -23.83
C HIS A 113 25.72 -18.25 -22.55
N ILE A 114 24.96 -19.34 -22.36
CA ILE A 114 24.24 -19.64 -21.11
C ILE A 114 25.25 -19.77 -19.95
N ASP A 115 26.30 -20.57 -20.14
CA ASP A 115 27.30 -20.83 -19.09
C ASP A 115 28.02 -19.55 -18.68
N TYR A 116 28.32 -18.66 -19.63
CA TYR A 116 28.84 -17.32 -19.34
C TYR A 116 27.89 -16.53 -18.43
N TYR A 117 26.61 -16.40 -18.80
CA TYR A 117 25.63 -15.66 -18.00
C TYR A 117 25.37 -16.27 -16.63
N ALA A 118 25.32 -17.60 -16.56
CA ALA A 118 25.16 -18.34 -15.31
C ALA A 118 26.30 -18.04 -14.33
N ASN A 119 27.50 -17.74 -14.82
CA ASN A 119 28.66 -17.41 -14.01
C ASN A 119 28.75 -15.92 -13.64
N GLN A 120 27.89 -15.05 -14.19
CA GLN A 120 27.83 -13.63 -13.85
C GLN A 120 26.75 -13.36 -12.80
N TRP A 121 27.13 -13.33 -11.52
CA TRP A 121 26.19 -13.18 -10.38
C TRP A 121 25.30 -11.93 -10.53
N MET A 122 25.87 -10.75 -10.81
CA MET A 122 25.09 -9.50 -10.86
C MET A 122 23.99 -9.49 -11.92
N VAL A 123 24.10 -10.33 -12.95
CA VAL A 123 23.14 -10.33 -14.06
C VAL A 123 22.15 -11.48 -13.92
N SER A 124 22.60 -12.67 -13.52
CA SER A 124 21.79 -13.90 -13.47
C SER A 124 20.55 -13.84 -12.57
N PHE A 125 20.59 -13.15 -11.43
CA PHE A 125 19.45 -13.08 -10.51
C PHE A 125 18.39 -12.02 -10.85
N SER A 126 18.66 -11.16 -11.83
CA SER A 126 17.81 -10.00 -12.15
C SER A 126 17.38 -9.96 -13.62
N ILE A 127 17.54 -11.07 -14.35
CA ILE A 127 17.12 -11.20 -15.76
C ILE A 127 15.62 -11.41 -15.81
N ASN A 128 14.93 -10.53 -16.53
CA ASN A 128 13.49 -10.66 -16.69
C ASN A 128 13.12 -11.54 -17.89
N ALA A 129 13.92 -11.53 -18.95
CA ALA A 129 13.70 -12.39 -20.11
C ALA A 129 14.98 -12.84 -20.83
N ILE A 130 14.92 -14.01 -21.46
CA ILE A 130 15.92 -14.54 -22.38
C ILE A 130 15.28 -14.68 -23.76
N LEU A 131 15.83 -13.99 -24.74
CA LEU A 131 15.50 -14.05 -26.15
C LEU A 131 16.46 -14.99 -26.87
N THR A 132 15.92 -15.96 -27.58
CA THR A 132 16.73 -16.91 -28.36
C THR A 132 15.95 -17.44 -29.56
N THR A 133 16.67 -17.91 -30.59
CA THR A 133 16.11 -18.72 -31.67
C THR A 133 16.30 -20.22 -31.46
N ASP A 134 17.13 -20.61 -30.49
CA ASP A 134 17.50 -22.00 -30.27
C ASP A 134 16.57 -22.68 -29.24
N LYS A 135 15.92 -23.76 -29.68
CA LYS A 135 15.00 -24.56 -28.87
C LYS A 135 15.70 -25.28 -27.73
N GLU A 136 16.93 -25.75 -27.92
CA GLU A 136 17.71 -26.40 -26.88
C GLU A 136 18.17 -25.38 -25.84
N VAL A 137 18.59 -24.17 -26.26
CA VAL A 137 18.85 -23.06 -25.33
C VAL A 137 17.61 -22.76 -24.49
N ALA A 138 16.44 -22.60 -25.13
CA ALA A 138 15.19 -22.34 -24.43
C ALA A 138 14.84 -23.44 -23.41
N LYS A 139 15.08 -24.71 -23.75
CA LYS A 139 14.84 -25.86 -22.89
C LYS A 139 15.83 -25.92 -21.72
N ILE A 140 17.12 -25.66 -21.96
CA ILE A 140 18.16 -25.61 -20.92
C ILE A 140 17.81 -24.50 -19.93
N VAL A 141 17.59 -23.28 -20.41
CA VAL A 141 17.30 -22.10 -19.57
C VAL A 141 16.07 -22.33 -18.69
N LYS A 142 14.99 -22.89 -19.24
CA LYS A 142 13.74 -23.15 -18.51
C LYS A 142 13.93 -24.07 -17.30
N ASN A 143 14.92 -24.97 -17.35
CA ASN A 143 15.23 -25.93 -16.29
C ASN A 143 16.50 -25.55 -15.51
N HIS A 144 17.11 -24.41 -15.81
CA HIS A 144 18.40 -24.04 -15.24
C HIS A 144 18.21 -23.41 -13.84
N PRO A 145 18.95 -23.86 -12.80
CA PRO A 145 18.73 -23.45 -11.42
C PRO A 145 18.99 -21.96 -11.16
N LYS A 146 19.68 -21.25 -12.06
CA LYS A 146 19.95 -19.80 -11.96
C LYS A 146 18.96 -18.91 -12.73
N PHE A 147 18.07 -19.47 -13.56
CA PHE A 147 17.14 -18.71 -14.43
C PHE A 147 15.66 -18.94 -14.08
N VAL A 148 15.38 -19.21 -12.81
CA VAL A 148 14.07 -19.67 -12.29
C VAL A 148 12.93 -18.68 -12.54
N HIS A 149 13.24 -17.38 -12.67
CA HIS A 149 12.24 -16.32 -12.87
C HIS A 149 12.34 -15.64 -14.24
N THR A 150 13.08 -16.25 -15.17
CA THR A 150 13.36 -15.65 -16.47
C THR A 150 12.36 -16.12 -17.51
N THR A 151 11.67 -15.20 -18.16
CA THR A 151 10.75 -15.52 -19.25
C THR A 151 11.54 -15.89 -20.50
N VAL A 152 11.29 -17.07 -21.09
CA VAL A 152 11.94 -17.46 -22.34
C VAL A 152 11.12 -16.98 -23.53
N LEU A 153 11.70 -16.06 -24.30
CA LEU A 153 11.19 -15.53 -25.56
C LEU A 153 11.81 -16.34 -26.71
N LEU A 154 11.21 -17.48 -27.03
CA LEU A 154 11.62 -18.28 -28.18
C LEU A 154 11.07 -17.65 -29.47
N ALA A 155 11.96 -17.14 -30.30
CA ALA A 155 11.68 -16.68 -31.65
C ALA A 155 11.93 -17.80 -32.66
N GLN A 156 11.14 -17.90 -33.72
CA GLN A 156 11.39 -18.89 -34.77
C GLN A 156 12.60 -18.49 -35.64
N ASN A 157 12.85 -17.18 -35.75
CA ASN A 157 13.96 -16.59 -36.48
C ASN A 157 14.26 -15.16 -35.93
N PRO A 158 15.41 -14.56 -36.26
CA PRO A 158 15.78 -13.24 -35.77
C PRO A 158 14.82 -12.11 -36.21
N GLU A 159 14.11 -12.26 -37.33
CA GLU A 159 13.11 -11.29 -37.80
C GLU A 159 11.94 -11.12 -36.80
N GLN A 160 11.70 -12.12 -35.95
CA GLN A 160 10.68 -12.06 -34.91
C GLN A 160 11.15 -11.38 -33.62
N PHE A 161 12.43 -11.02 -33.47
CA PHE A 161 12.97 -10.48 -32.21
C PHE A 161 12.23 -9.25 -31.70
N GLU A 162 12.02 -8.22 -32.52
CA GLU A 162 11.29 -7.03 -32.09
C GLU A 162 9.85 -7.35 -31.69
N THR A 163 9.20 -8.26 -32.41
CA THR A 163 7.81 -8.65 -32.11
C THR A 163 7.74 -9.38 -30.77
N LYS A 164 8.64 -10.32 -30.52
CA LYS A 164 8.74 -11.04 -29.24
C LYS A 164 9.06 -10.14 -28.07
N ILE A 165 9.95 -9.15 -28.27
CA ILE A 165 10.24 -8.13 -27.27
C ILE A 165 9.02 -7.25 -27.01
N ILE A 166 8.31 -6.79 -28.04
CA ILE A 166 7.10 -5.97 -27.87
C ILE A 166 6.02 -6.75 -27.14
N GLU A 167 5.74 -8.01 -27.53
CA GLU A 167 4.79 -8.90 -26.84
C GLU A 167 5.15 -9.02 -25.36
N TYR A 168 6.43 -9.31 -25.08
CA TYR A 168 6.93 -9.41 -23.72
C TYR A 168 6.80 -8.11 -22.93
N LEU A 169 7.19 -6.96 -23.50
CA LEU A 169 7.12 -5.67 -22.83
C LEU A 169 5.67 -5.21 -22.65
N ASP A 170 4.80 -5.51 -23.61
CA ASP A 170 3.37 -5.29 -23.48
C ASP A 170 2.83 -6.08 -22.31
N ASP A 171 3.16 -7.37 -22.18
CA ASP A 171 2.73 -8.20 -21.06
C ASP A 171 3.44 -7.85 -19.75
N TYR A 172 4.68 -7.41 -19.77
CA TYR A 172 5.44 -6.98 -18.60
C TYR A 172 4.88 -5.67 -18.05
N TYR A 173 4.70 -4.65 -18.89
CA TYR A 173 4.11 -3.39 -18.45
C TYR A 173 2.61 -3.53 -18.21
N ARG A 174 1.88 -4.28 -19.03
CA ARG A 174 0.49 -4.61 -18.73
C ARG A 174 0.44 -5.35 -17.41
N SER A 175 1.24 -6.37 -17.12
CA SER A 175 1.20 -7.07 -15.83
C SER A 175 1.54 -6.14 -14.67
N ILE A 176 2.54 -5.26 -14.78
CA ILE A 176 2.85 -4.26 -13.74
C ILE A 176 1.70 -3.26 -13.53
N TYR A 177 1.09 -2.75 -14.60
CA TYR A 177 0.01 -1.75 -14.53
C TYR A 177 -1.39 -2.37 -14.37
N SER A 178 -1.55 -3.66 -14.65
CA SER A 178 -2.78 -4.44 -14.48
C SER A 178 -2.75 -5.32 -13.24
N ARG A 179 -1.61 -5.46 -12.53
CA ARG A 179 -1.47 -6.27 -11.32
C ARG A 179 -2.49 -5.86 -10.28
N SER A 180 -2.61 -4.55 -10.02
CA SER A 180 -3.67 -3.98 -9.19
C SER A 180 -5.05 -4.42 -9.67
N GLY A 181 -5.35 -4.30 -10.97
CA GLY A 181 -6.63 -4.74 -11.54
C GLY A 181 -6.90 -6.24 -11.39
N ILE A 182 -5.88 -7.09 -11.54
CA ILE A 182 -5.92 -8.55 -11.43
C ILE A 182 -6.09 -8.97 -9.97
N ILE A 183 -5.27 -8.44 -9.06
CA ILE A 183 -5.38 -8.66 -7.61
C ILE A 183 -6.79 -8.30 -7.17
N ASN A 184 -7.27 -7.10 -7.50
CA ASN A 184 -8.62 -6.65 -7.14
C ASN A 184 -9.71 -7.52 -7.77
N TYR A 185 -9.54 -7.96 -9.02
CA TYR A 185 -10.49 -8.85 -9.67
C TYR A 185 -10.61 -10.19 -8.93
N HIS A 186 -9.48 -10.82 -8.59
CA HIS A 186 -9.48 -12.09 -7.87
C HIS A 186 -9.97 -11.92 -6.43
N VAL A 187 -9.57 -10.86 -5.74
CA VAL A 187 -10.12 -10.53 -4.41
C VAL A 187 -11.63 -10.39 -4.46
N ASP A 188 -12.18 -9.70 -5.46
CA ASP A 188 -13.63 -9.54 -5.64
C ASP A 188 -14.32 -10.87 -5.93
N GLU A 189 -13.69 -11.73 -6.73
CA GLU A 189 -14.18 -13.08 -7.03
C GLU A 189 -14.21 -13.95 -5.77
N ARG A 190 -13.11 -13.96 -5.01
CA ARG A 190 -12.98 -14.68 -3.75
C ARG A 190 -13.97 -14.15 -2.71
N ALA A 191 -14.11 -12.84 -2.56
CA ALA A 191 -15.07 -12.23 -1.65
C ALA A 191 -16.51 -12.63 -1.95
N ARG A 192 -16.94 -12.62 -3.23
CA ARG A 192 -18.29 -13.07 -3.62
C ARG A 192 -18.51 -14.55 -3.33
N CYS A 193 -17.47 -15.37 -3.44
CA CYS A 193 -17.53 -16.79 -3.09
C CYS A 193 -17.64 -16.96 -1.56
N LEU A 194 -16.69 -16.41 -0.81
CA LEU A 194 -16.58 -16.55 0.64
C LEU A 194 -17.79 -15.95 1.36
N PHE A 195 -18.23 -14.76 0.96
CA PHE A 195 -19.23 -13.96 1.66
C PHE A 195 -20.61 -14.00 0.99
N SER A 196 -20.90 -15.05 0.23
CA SER A 196 -22.24 -15.27 -0.31
C SER A 196 -23.27 -15.39 0.82
N ARG A 197 -24.54 -15.04 0.54
CA ARG A 197 -25.65 -15.19 1.51
C ARG A 197 -25.67 -16.55 2.19
N GLN A 198 -25.48 -17.60 1.39
CA GLN A 198 -25.50 -18.98 1.86
C GLN A 198 -24.33 -19.28 2.81
N ASN A 199 -23.13 -18.76 2.52
CA ASN A 199 -21.97 -18.94 3.37
C ASN A 199 -22.07 -18.10 4.65
N LEU A 200 -22.53 -16.85 4.55
CA LEU A 200 -22.83 -16.02 5.72
C LEU A 200 -23.87 -16.71 6.61
N ARG A 201 -24.97 -17.23 6.05
CA ARG A 201 -25.98 -17.98 6.78
C ARG A 201 -25.37 -19.14 7.57
N LYS A 202 -24.58 -20.00 6.91
CA LYS A 202 -23.89 -21.15 7.54
C LYS A 202 -22.94 -20.73 8.66
N LEU A 203 -22.25 -19.60 8.49
CA LEU A 203 -21.21 -19.17 9.42
C LEU A 203 -21.73 -18.33 10.58
N VAL A 204 -22.89 -17.69 10.43
CA VAL A 204 -23.51 -16.81 11.42
C VAL A 204 -24.53 -17.56 12.27
N PHE A 205 -25.38 -18.39 11.65
CA PHE A 205 -26.46 -19.12 12.32
C PHE A 205 -26.04 -20.53 12.67
N ILE A 206 -25.06 -20.63 13.57
CA ILE A 206 -24.45 -21.88 14.01
C ILE A 206 -25.18 -22.41 15.24
N ASN A 207 -25.33 -23.73 15.34
CA ASN A 207 -25.77 -24.37 16.57
C ASN A 207 -24.61 -24.44 17.59
N SER A 208 -24.48 -23.41 18.44
CA SER A 208 -23.52 -23.38 19.56
C SER A 208 -24.15 -22.69 20.78
N LYS A 209 -23.58 -22.93 21.97
CA LYS A 209 -23.96 -22.16 23.16
C LYS A 209 -23.39 -20.73 23.04
N PRO A 210 -24.17 -19.68 23.36
CA PRO A 210 -23.67 -18.31 23.31
C PRO A 210 -22.62 -18.08 24.40
N ASP A 211 -21.58 -17.33 24.05
CA ASP A 211 -20.60 -16.88 25.03
C ASP A 211 -21.21 -15.93 26.06
N VAL A 212 -21.17 -16.32 27.35
CA VAL A 212 -21.80 -15.57 28.44
C VAL A 212 -21.08 -14.24 28.70
N LYS A 213 -19.76 -14.18 28.54
CA LYS A 213 -18.99 -12.96 28.79
C LYS A 213 -19.31 -11.92 27.69
N ILE A 214 -19.30 -12.34 26.44
CA ILE A 214 -19.64 -11.45 25.31
C ILE A 214 -21.09 -11.00 25.40
N LEU A 215 -22.04 -11.89 25.75
CA LEU A 215 -23.43 -11.48 26.02
C LEU A 215 -23.54 -10.40 27.09
N LYS A 216 -22.75 -10.48 28.18
CA LYS A 216 -22.75 -9.45 29.24
C LYS A 216 -22.24 -8.11 28.73
N GLU A 217 -21.19 -8.09 27.91
CA GLU A 217 -20.69 -6.85 27.28
C GLU A 217 -21.75 -6.24 26.35
N LEU A 218 -22.41 -7.07 25.51
CA LEU A 218 -23.40 -6.60 24.54
C LEU A 218 -24.67 -6.04 25.18
N LYS A 219 -25.03 -6.46 26.40
CA LYS A 219 -26.16 -5.84 27.15
C LYS A 219 -25.98 -4.34 27.38
N ILE A 220 -24.75 -3.84 27.36
CA ILE A 220 -24.48 -2.41 27.47
C ILE A 220 -25.11 -1.65 26.29
N LEU A 221 -25.11 -2.23 25.08
CA LEU A 221 -25.67 -1.64 23.86
C LEU A 221 -27.18 -1.39 23.93
N GLU A 222 -27.91 -2.18 24.73
CA GLU A 222 -29.36 -2.01 24.92
C GLU A 222 -29.70 -0.68 25.59
N LYS A 223 -28.76 -0.14 26.40
CA LYS A 223 -28.93 1.09 27.18
C LYS A 223 -28.39 2.34 26.47
N LEU A 224 -27.84 2.21 25.27
CA LEU A 224 -27.24 3.34 24.54
C LEU A 224 -28.25 3.98 23.59
N ASN A 225 -28.19 5.30 23.52
CA ASN A 225 -29.00 6.11 22.60
C ASN A 225 -28.23 6.46 21.31
N PHE A 226 -26.91 6.27 21.30
CA PHE A 226 -26.00 6.46 20.16
C PHE A 226 -26.03 7.89 19.59
N LYS A 227 -26.20 8.88 20.48
CA LYS A 227 -26.26 10.32 20.15
C LYS A 227 -25.10 11.13 20.70
N SER A 228 -24.11 10.50 21.33
CA SER A 228 -23.01 11.21 21.99
C SER A 228 -21.70 10.44 21.92
N ASP A 229 -20.57 11.15 22.01
CA ASP A 229 -19.25 10.54 22.11
C ASP A 229 -19.15 9.56 23.28
N LYS A 230 -19.88 9.80 24.39
CA LYS A 230 -19.92 8.88 25.52
C LYS A 230 -20.44 7.50 25.13
N ASP A 231 -21.37 7.44 24.19
CA ASP A 231 -21.87 6.18 23.66
C ASP A 231 -20.84 5.56 22.69
N SER A 232 -20.21 6.37 21.82
CA SER A 232 -19.12 5.91 20.94
C SER A 232 -17.95 5.32 21.72
N LEU A 233 -17.54 5.95 22.83
CA LEU A 233 -16.51 5.46 23.74
C LEU A 233 -16.88 4.12 24.39
N LYS A 234 -18.16 3.90 24.71
CA LYS A 234 -18.64 2.60 25.22
C LYS A 234 -18.59 1.53 24.13
N VAL A 235 -18.90 1.86 22.88
CA VAL A 235 -18.75 0.94 21.74
C VAL A 235 -17.28 0.55 21.55
N CYS A 236 -16.37 1.53 21.54
CA CYS A 236 -14.92 1.26 21.48
C CYS A 236 -14.46 0.37 22.64
N ARG A 237 -14.96 0.60 23.85
CA ARG A 237 -14.68 -0.26 25.02
C ARG A 237 -15.18 -1.69 24.82
N ILE A 238 -16.37 -1.88 24.28
CA ILE A 238 -16.94 -3.22 24.03
C ILE A 238 -16.05 -3.99 23.04
N GLU A 239 -15.66 -3.38 21.92
CA GLU A 239 -14.79 -4.02 20.93
C GLU A 239 -13.43 -4.41 21.53
N ARG A 240 -12.78 -3.52 22.29
CA ARG A 240 -11.52 -3.86 22.99
C ARG A 240 -11.72 -5.00 23.98
N ASN A 241 -12.77 -4.97 24.78
CA ASN A 241 -13.05 -6.02 25.77
C ASN A 241 -13.28 -7.39 25.10
N ILE A 242 -13.93 -7.40 23.92
CA ILE A 242 -14.09 -8.60 23.10
C ILE A 242 -12.73 -9.06 22.59
N SER A 243 -11.91 -8.17 22.00
CA SER A 243 -10.57 -8.53 21.53
C SER A 243 -9.69 -9.10 22.65
N ASP A 244 -9.63 -8.43 23.81
CA ASP A 244 -8.84 -8.86 24.97
C ASP A 244 -9.27 -10.23 25.49
N TYR A 245 -10.58 -10.47 25.47
CA TYR A 245 -11.11 -11.77 25.86
C TYR A 245 -10.66 -12.89 24.91
N LEU A 246 -10.50 -12.58 23.62
CA LEU A 246 -10.11 -13.54 22.59
C LEU A 246 -8.59 -13.79 22.50
N THR A 247 -7.73 -12.83 22.86
CA THR A 247 -6.27 -12.86 22.62
C THR A 247 -5.57 -14.15 23.05
N ASN A 248 -6.00 -14.81 24.14
CA ASN A 248 -5.40 -16.07 24.60
C ASN A 248 -6.31 -17.31 24.44
N LYS A 249 -7.50 -17.12 23.88
CA LYS A 249 -8.57 -18.14 23.79
C LYS A 249 -9.02 -18.40 22.36
N LEU A 250 -8.31 -17.84 21.40
CA LEU A 250 -8.71 -17.84 20.01
C LEU A 250 -8.73 -19.26 19.44
N SER A 251 -9.95 -19.71 19.16
CA SER A 251 -10.24 -21.02 18.57
C SER A 251 -11.56 -20.93 17.83
N GLU A 252 -11.79 -21.83 16.88
CA GLU A 252 -13.04 -21.87 16.12
C GLU A 252 -14.27 -22.02 17.02
N LYS A 253 -14.19 -22.87 18.06
CA LYS A 253 -15.26 -23.06 19.05
C LYS A 253 -15.59 -21.77 19.80
N GLN A 254 -14.57 -21.02 20.20
CA GLN A 254 -14.73 -19.76 20.91
C GLN A 254 -15.34 -18.68 20.00
N LEU A 255 -14.90 -18.61 18.74
CA LEU A 255 -15.46 -17.72 17.73
C LEU A 255 -16.92 -18.05 17.42
N ASN A 256 -17.27 -19.34 17.28
CA ASN A 256 -18.65 -19.76 17.07
C ASN A 256 -19.55 -19.34 18.24
N SER A 257 -19.08 -19.51 19.48
CA SER A 257 -19.83 -19.11 20.69
C SER A 257 -19.98 -17.58 20.78
N ALA A 258 -18.96 -16.81 20.38
CA ALA A 258 -18.98 -15.36 20.29
C ALA A 258 -19.99 -14.86 19.24
N ILE A 259 -19.98 -15.45 18.05
CA ILE A 259 -20.92 -15.14 16.96
C ILE A 259 -22.36 -15.38 17.43
N VAL A 260 -22.65 -16.53 18.05
CA VAL A 260 -23.99 -16.83 18.57
C VAL A 260 -24.42 -15.84 19.67
N ALA A 261 -23.49 -15.38 20.51
CA ALA A 261 -23.77 -14.32 21.49
C ALA A 261 -24.21 -13.01 20.82
N VAL A 262 -23.53 -12.59 19.75
CA VAL A 262 -23.90 -11.40 18.96
C VAL A 262 -25.30 -11.56 18.37
N ILE A 263 -25.58 -12.67 17.70
CA ILE A 263 -26.88 -12.93 17.05
C ILE A 263 -28.02 -12.99 18.07
N LYS A 264 -27.81 -13.67 19.19
CA LYS A 264 -28.80 -13.72 20.27
C LYS A 264 -29.06 -12.35 20.88
N SER A 265 -28.04 -11.50 20.99
CA SER A 265 -28.20 -10.13 21.48
C SER A 265 -28.89 -9.21 20.47
N TRP A 266 -28.73 -9.45 19.17
CA TRP A 266 -29.30 -8.62 18.12
C TRP A 266 -30.84 -8.71 18.08
N LYS A 267 -31.41 -9.89 18.43
CA LYS A 267 -32.87 -10.12 18.53
C LYS A 267 -33.62 -9.72 17.24
N LYS A 268 -33.04 -10.05 16.09
CA LYS A 268 -33.63 -9.81 14.76
C LYS A 268 -33.83 -11.14 14.01
N PRO A 269 -34.81 -11.21 13.09
CA PRO A 269 -34.96 -12.36 12.21
C PRO A 269 -33.69 -12.60 11.39
N GLU A 270 -33.43 -13.87 11.06
CA GLU A 270 -32.26 -14.29 10.30
C GLU A 270 -32.09 -13.51 8.99
N ASP A 271 -33.15 -13.41 8.18
CA ASP A 271 -33.07 -12.72 6.89
C ASP A 271 -32.78 -11.22 7.03
N TYR A 272 -33.29 -10.58 8.08
CA TYR A 272 -32.98 -9.16 8.36
C TYR A 272 -31.50 -8.97 8.70
N ILE A 273 -30.93 -9.88 9.49
CA ILE A 273 -29.50 -9.83 9.82
C ILE A 273 -28.68 -10.01 8.55
N LEU A 274 -29.00 -11.01 7.73
CA LEU A 274 -28.31 -11.24 6.46
C LEU A 274 -28.37 -10.03 5.54
N ASP A 275 -29.50 -9.32 5.48
CA ASP A 275 -29.66 -8.10 4.68
C ASP A 275 -28.73 -6.96 5.16
N CYS A 276 -28.53 -6.83 6.48
CA CYS A 276 -27.56 -5.88 7.05
C CYS A 276 -26.13 -6.22 6.61
N LEU A 277 -25.74 -7.50 6.72
CA LEU A 277 -24.38 -7.94 6.38
C LEU A 277 -24.10 -7.77 4.88
N GLU A 278 -25.03 -8.21 4.03
CA GLU A 278 -24.94 -8.09 2.57
C GLU A 278 -24.86 -6.62 2.13
N HIS A 279 -25.65 -5.75 2.76
CA HIS A 279 -25.61 -4.32 2.47
C HIS A 279 -24.23 -3.70 2.76
N SER A 280 -23.54 -4.18 3.79
CA SER A 280 -22.19 -3.71 4.15
C SER A 280 -21.11 -4.13 3.16
N ILE A 281 -21.23 -5.32 2.55
CA ILE A 281 -20.20 -5.91 1.67
C ILE A 281 -20.50 -5.78 0.17
N LYS A 282 -21.73 -5.44 -0.21
CA LYS A 282 -22.09 -5.23 -1.61
C LYS A 282 -21.27 -4.11 -2.28
N PRO A 283 -21.07 -2.92 -1.67
CA PRO A 283 -20.33 -1.84 -2.31
C PRO A 283 -18.92 -2.22 -2.80
N PRO A 284 -18.05 -2.86 -1.98
CA PRO A 284 -16.68 -3.17 -2.43
C PRO A 284 -16.58 -4.31 -3.46
N PHE A 285 -17.56 -5.22 -3.51
CA PHE A 285 -17.45 -6.49 -4.26
C PHE A 285 -18.45 -6.63 -5.41
N GLU A 286 -19.19 -5.56 -5.74
CA GLU A 286 -20.14 -5.57 -6.85
C GLU A 286 -19.45 -5.92 -8.18
N LYS A 287 -20.07 -6.81 -8.96
CA LYS A 287 -19.50 -7.26 -10.23
C LYS A 287 -19.55 -6.12 -11.24
N ILE A 288 -18.37 -5.68 -11.70
CA ILE A 288 -18.30 -4.71 -12.80
C ILE A 288 -18.53 -5.44 -14.13
N LYS A 289 -19.66 -5.16 -14.79
CA LYS A 289 -20.00 -5.78 -16.08
C LYS A 289 -18.87 -5.57 -17.12
N ARG A 290 -18.52 -6.64 -17.83
CA ARG A 290 -17.58 -6.65 -18.99
C ARG A 290 -16.14 -6.18 -18.68
N ARG A 291 -15.70 -6.18 -17.41
CA ARG A 291 -14.31 -5.88 -17.04
C ARG A 291 -13.70 -7.01 -16.20
N LYS A 292 -12.50 -7.46 -16.59
CA LYS A 292 -11.61 -8.30 -15.75
C LYS A 292 -10.74 -7.44 -14.81
N GLN A 293 -11.29 -6.33 -14.31
CA GLN A 293 -10.62 -5.41 -13.39
C GLN A 293 -11.58 -5.13 -12.24
N GLY A 294 -11.15 -5.37 -11.00
CA GLY A 294 -11.92 -5.07 -9.80
C GLY A 294 -11.92 -3.58 -9.44
N ILE A 295 -12.74 -3.19 -8.45
CA ILE A 295 -12.64 -1.84 -7.85
C ILE A 295 -11.28 -1.75 -7.14
N LYS A 296 -10.51 -0.67 -7.38
CA LYS A 296 -9.18 -0.48 -6.78
C LYS A 296 -9.24 -0.61 -5.24
N LYS A 297 -8.47 -1.54 -4.66
CA LYS A 297 -8.33 -1.72 -3.21
C LYS A 297 -6.84 -1.71 -2.83
N THR A 298 -6.43 -0.73 -2.04
CA THR A 298 -5.03 -0.56 -1.64
C THR A 298 -4.56 -1.59 -0.62
N ARG A 299 -5.44 -2.07 0.26
CA ARG A 299 -5.08 -3.00 1.35
C ARG A 299 -4.72 -4.39 0.82
N PRO A 300 -5.54 -5.03 -0.06
CA PRO A 300 -5.18 -6.31 -0.65
C PRO A 300 -3.98 -6.21 -1.60
N GLU A 301 -3.83 -5.10 -2.31
CA GLU A 301 -2.63 -4.83 -3.13
C GLU A 301 -1.37 -4.85 -2.26
N LEU A 302 -1.35 -4.12 -1.13
CA LEU A 302 -0.21 -4.13 -0.23
C LEU A 302 0.10 -5.54 0.30
N PHE A 303 -0.93 -6.23 0.81
CA PHE A 303 -0.78 -7.59 1.31
C PHE A 303 -0.14 -8.49 0.26
N PHE A 304 -0.67 -8.47 -0.97
CA PHE A 304 -0.20 -9.31 -2.05
C PHE A 304 1.25 -9.01 -2.42
N GLU A 305 1.62 -7.73 -2.54
CA GLU A 305 2.98 -7.33 -2.90
C GLU A 305 3.99 -7.73 -1.82
N LEU A 306 3.65 -7.54 -0.54
CA LEU A 306 4.51 -7.98 0.58
C LEU A 306 4.56 -9.52 0.66
N TYR A 307 3.44 -10.21 0.47
CA TYR A 307 3.41 -11.68 0.49
C TYR A 307 4.21 -12.27 -0.67
N ASP A 308 4.12 -11.71 -1.87
CA ASP A 308 4.89 -12.13 -3.03
C ASP A 308 6.39 -11.84 -2.84
N LEU A 309 6.75 -10.66 -2.32
CA LEU A 309 8.12 -10.33 -1.95
C LEU A 309 8.71 -11.38 -0.99
N VAL A 310 7.90 -11.83 -0.02
CA VAL A 310 8.29 -12.87 0.92
C VAL A 310 8.32 -14.26 0.25
N THR A 311 7.39 -14.61 -0.64
CA THR A 311 7.21 -16.01 -1.08
C THR A 311 7.66 -16.34 -2.50
N HIS A 312 8.03 -15.36 -3.33
CA HIS A 312 8.24 -15.57 -4.76
C HIS A 312 9.38 -16.56 -5.10
N HIS A 313 10.37 -16.71 -4.22
CA HIS A 313 11.49 -17.66 -4.38
C HIS A 313 11.18 -19.06 -3.82
N LEU A 314 10.06 -19.22 -3.11
CA LEU A 314 9.64 -20.51 -2.58
C LEU A 314 8.88 -21.31 -3.64
N VAL A 315 9.35 -22.54 -3.89
CA VAL A 315 8.58 -23.55 -4.61
C VAL A 315 7.28 -23.87 -3.86
N LYS A 316 6.24 -24.26 -4.58
CA LYS A 316 4.87 -24.42 -4.04
C LYS A 316 4.81 -25.37 -2.85
N GLU A 317 5.61 -26.43 -2.88
CA GLU A 317 5.71 -27.48 -1.87
C GLU A 317 6.27 -26.96 -0.54
N LYS A 318 7.00 -25.85 -0.57
CA LYS A 318 7.62 -25.21 0.61
C LYS A 318 6.74 -24.14 1.24
N ARG A 319 5.57 -23.84 0.69
CA ARG A 319 4.63 -22.87 1.27
C ARG A 319 3.82 -23.49 2.40
N PHE A 320 3.48 -22.71 3.43
CA PHE A 320 2.61 -23.19 4.52
C PHE A 320 1.21 -23.57 4.05
N ILE A 321 0.67 -22.81 3.09
CA ILE A 321 -0.63 -23.06 2.47
C ILE A 321 -0.41 -23.26 0.97
N LYS A 322 -0.88 -24.39 0.44
CA LYS A 322 -0.62 -24.78 -0.96
C LYS A 322 -1.57 -24.15 -1.96
N SER A 323 -2.73 -23.66 -1.49
CA SER A 323 -3.73 -23.03 -2.34
C SER A 323 -3.18 -21.76 -3.00
N GLU A 324 -3.28 -21.69 -4.33
CA GLU A 324 -2.96 -20.48 -5.10
C GLU A 324 -3.97 -19.34 -4.87
N SER A 325 -5.16 -19.65 -4.35
CA SER A 325 -6.16 -18.64 -4.01
C SER A 325 -5.88 -17.94 -2.68
N PHE A 326 -5.03 -18.53 -1.82
CA PHE A 326 -4.79 -18.08 -0.45
C PHE A 326 -4.52 -16.56 -0.33
N PRO A 327 -3.60 -15.95 -1.10
CA PRO A 327 -3.34 -14.53 -0.93
C PRO A 327 -4.53 -13.63 -1.30
N TYR A 328 -5.37 -14.07 -2.25
CA TYR A 328 -6.60 -13.36 -2.61
C TYR A 328 -7.71 -13.58 -1.57
N ASP A 329 -7.76 -14.75 -0.94
CA ASP A 329 -8.65 -15.05 0.17
C ASP A 329 -8.33 -14.15 1.39
N VAL A 330 -7.05 -14.00 1.74
CA VAL A 330 -6.60 -13.05 2.78
C VAL A 330 -7.00 -11.62 2.41
N GLY A 331 -6.76 -11.22 1.16
CA GLY A 331 -7.18 -9.91 0.65
C GLY A 331 -8.69 -9.65 0.78
N ALA A 332 -9.52 -10.65 0.51
CA ALA A 332 -10.97 -10.57 0.70
C ALA A 332 -11.36 -10.41 2.17
N ILE A 333 -10.69 -11.12 3.08
CA ILE A 333 -10.94 -11.03 4.53
C ILE A 333 -10.52 -9.67 5.09
N ILE A 334 -9.41 -9.10 4.62
CA ILE A 334 -8.98 -7.74 5.00
C ILE A 334 -10.05 -6.71 4.64
N GLU A 335 -10.65 -6.83 3.45
CA GLU A 335 -11.73 -5.92 3.04
C GLU A 335 -13.07 -6.23 3.75
N LEU A 336 -13.37 -7.49 4.07
CA LEU A 336 -14.50 -7.84 4.94
C LEU A 336 -14.39 -7.12 6.28
N TYR A 337 -13.22 -7.23 6.94
CA TYR A 337 -12.95 -6.55 8.20
C TYR A 337 -13.15 -5.04 8.06
N ASN A 338 -12.52 -4.43 7.05
CA ASN A 338 -12.59 -2.99 6.85
C ASN A 338 -14.02 -2.48 6.59
N TRP A 339 -14.83 -3.21 5.81
CA TRP A 339 -16.17 -2.77 5.45
C TRP A 339 -17.22 -3.10 6.51
N MET A 340 -17.16 -4.28 7.11
CA MET A 340 -18.14 -4.70 8.11
C MET A 340 -17.80 -4.25 9.51
N ASN A 341 -16.51 -4.11 9.88
CA ASN A 341 -16.09 -3.61 11.18
C ASN A 341 -15.80 -2.11 11.13
N THR A 342 -14.67 -1.71 10.56
CA THR A 342 -14.19 -0.32 10.62
C THR A 342 -15.22 0.66 10.07
N TYR A 343 -15.63 0.53 8.80
CA TYR A 343 -16.55 1.50 8.20
C TYR A 343 -17.96 1.46 8.76
N ALA A 344 -18.48 0.30 9.15
CA ALA A 344 -19.81 0.23 9.77
C ALA A 344 -19.86 0.98 11.11
N LEU A 345 -18.78 0.96 11.91
CA LEU A 345 -18.70 1.69 13.17
C LEU A 345 -18.31 3.17 12.97
N ASP A 346 -17.33 3.43 12.12
CA ASP A 346 -16.87 4.77 11.72
C ASP A 346 -18.05 5.62 11.20
N ASP A 347 -18.90 5.04 10.34
CA ASP A 347 -20.08 5.73 9.83
C ASP A 347 -21.05 6.16 10.95
N VAL A 348 -21.15 5.39 12.04
CA VAL A 348 -21.98 5.73 13.20
C VAL A 348 -21.33 6.84 14.03
N PHE A 349 -20.01 6.78 14.22
CA PHE A 349 -19.26 7.78 15.00
C PHE A 349 -19.29 9.14 14.31
N ASP A 350 -19.09 9.16 13.00
CA ASP A 350 -19.02 10.38 12.19
C ASP A 350 -20.40 10.88 11.72
N ASN A 351 -21.47 10.11 11.97
CA ASN A 351 -22.80 10.37 11.42
C ASN A 351 -22.82 10.44 9.88
N SER A 352 -21.98 9.63 9.23
CA SER A 352 -21.88 9.58 7.76
C SER A 352 -23.12 8.93 7.15
N GLU A 353 -23.94 9.71 6.42
CA GLU A 353 -25.16 9.19 5.80
C GLU A 353 -24.91 8.30 4.58
N PHE A 354 -23.80 8.55 3.87
CA PHE A 354 -23.45 7.88 2.63
C PHE A 354 -21.97 7.47 2.59
N ARG A 355 -21.70 6.30 2.01
CA ARG A 355 -20.36 5.82 1.68
C ARG A 355 -20.38 5.25 0.27
N GLN A 356 -19.49 5.73 -0.59
CA GLN A 356 -19.43 5.37 -2.01
C GLN A 356 -20.79 5.44 -2.75
N ASN A 357 -21.54 6.52 -2.51
CA ASN A 357 -22.87 6.79 -3.09
C ASN A 357 -23.99 5.80 -2.65
N LEU A 358 -23.76 5.02 -1.60
CA LEU A 358 -24.78 4.16 -1.00
C LEU A 358 -25.05 4.63 0.43
N LYS A 359 -26.30 4.51 0.88
CA LYS A 359 -26.64 4.76 2.29
C LYS A 359 -25.81 3.83 3.17
N THR A 360 -25.23 4.36 4.23
CA THR A 360 -24.49 3.57 5.23
C THR A 360 -25.43 2.60 5.96
N VAL A 361 -24.89 1.58 6.63
CA VAL A 361 -25.71 0.57 7.33
C VAL A 361 -26.64 1.23 8.35
N TRP A 362 -26.13 2.22 9.09
CA TRP A 362 -26.95 2.89 10.12
C TRP A 362 -28.05 3.75 9.53
N ASN A 363 -27.81 4.38 8.38
CA ASN A 363 -28.78 5.24 7.71
C ASN A 363 -29.85 4.43 6.95
N LYS A 364 -29.53 3.20 6.54
CA LYS A 364 -30.50 2.29 5.91
C LYS A 364 -31.33 1.51 6.94
N PHE A 365 -30.71 1.07 8.03
CA PHE A 365 -31.32 0.21 9.03
C PHE A 365 -31.42 0.94 10.38
N SER A 366 -30.36 0.88 11.20
CA SER A 366 -30.24 1.66 12.43
C SER A 366 -28.81 1.70 12.94
N ARG A 367 -28.47 2.65 13.82
CA ARG A 367 -27.16 2.73 14.49
C ARG A 367 -26.81 1.44 15.23
N ARG A 368 -27.78 0.83 15.90
CA ARG A 368 -27.58 -0.42 16.64
C ARG A 368 -27.28 -1.59 15.68
N ASP A 369 -27.96 -1.66 14.55
CA ASP A 369 -27.72 -2.68 13.53
C ASP A 369 -26.33 -2.53 12.90
N ALA A 370 -25.87 -1.30 12.66
CA ALA A 370 -24.51 -1.02 12.22
C ALA A 370 -23.46 -1.46 13.24
N ILE A 371 -23.73 -1.26 14.54
CA ILE A 371 -22.82 -1.70 15.61
C ILE A 371 -22.72 -3.22 15.69
N TYR A 372 -23.84 -3.93 15.62
CA TYR A 372 -23.81 -5.39 15.57
C TYR A 372 -23.14 -5.92 14.30
N THR A 373 -23.35 -5.25 13.16
CA THR A 373 -22.63 -5.55 11.90
C THR A 373 -21.12 -5.39 12.10
N GLY A 374 -20.72 -4.30 12.76
CA GLY A 374 -19.38 -4.00 13.26
C GLY A 374 -18.72 -5.21 13.92
N ILE A 375 -19.26 -5.55 15.08
CA ILE A 375 -18.76 -6.60 15.96
C ILE A 375 -18.75 -7.95 15.24
N LEU A 376 -19.78 -8.25 14.46
CA LEU A 376 -19.84 -9.49 13.69
C LEU A 376 -18.79 -9.54 12.57
N GLY A 377 -18.51 -8.40 11.91
CA GLY A 377 -17.45 -8.26 10.91
C GLY A 377 -16.07 -8.62 11.45
N HIS A 378 -15.76 -8.15 12.67
CA HIS A 378 -14.54 -8.53 13.39
C HIS A 378 -14.48 -10.05 13.62
N LEU A 379 -15.51 -10.64 14.24
CA LEU A 379 -15.53 -12.09 14.53
C LEU A 379 -15.50 -12.96 13.27
N LEU A 380 -16.19 -12.55 12.21
CA LEU A 380 -16.19 -13.26 10.93
C LEU A 380 -14.82 -13.21 10.27
N ALA A 381 -14.12 -12.07 10.30
CA ALA A 381 -12.77 -11.97 9.75
C ALA A 381 -11.82 -12.96 10.44
N LEU A 382 -11.87 -13.06 11.77
CA LEU A 382 -11.10 -14.05 12.53
C LEU A 382 -11.48 -15.48 12.15
N LYS A 383 -12.77 -15.76 12.01
CA LYS A 383 -13.26 -17.10 11.63
C LYS A 383 -12.81 -17.50 10.23
N TYR A 384 -12.85 -16.58 9.26
CA TYR A 384 -12.40 -16.86 7.91
C TYR A 384 -10.89 -17.16 7.86
N MET A 385 -10.06 -16.53 8.71
CA MET A 385 -8.63 -16.90 8.80
C MET A 385 -8.44 -18.38 9.18
N PHE A 386 -9.23 -18.91 10.12
CA PHE A 386 -9.22 -20.35 10.44
C PHE A 386 -9.62 -21.24 9.27
N ILE A 387 -10.58 -20.78 8.46
CA ILE A 387 -11.09 -21.52 7.29
C ILE A 387 -10.02 -21.58 6.20
N ILE A 388 -9.41 -20.44 5.84
CA ILE A 388 -8.51 -20.36 4.68
C ILE A 388 -7.12 -20.92 4.98
N ALA A 389 -6.74 -21.00 6.25
CA ALA A 389 -5.47 -21.58 6.70
C ALA A 389 -5.68 -22.92 7.43
N SER A 390 -6.76 -23.66 7.13
CA SER A 390 -7.09 -24.92 7.82
C SER A 390 -6.03 -26.01 7.66
N GLU A 391 -5.21 -25.94 6.60
CA GLU A 391 -4.04 -26.82 6.37
C GLU A 391 -3.00 -26.69 7.49
N ASN A 392 -2.93 -25.53 8.17
CA ASN A 392 -1.98 -25.27 9.24
C ASN A 392 -2.65 -24.51 10.40
N LYS A 393 -3.13 -25.25 11.41
CA LYS A 393 -3.86 -24.70 12.56
C LYS A 393 -3.07 -23.64 13.34
N ASN A 394 -1.76 -23.80 13.47
CA ASN A 394 -0.92 -22.84 14.18
C ASN A 394 -0.86 -21.52 13.41
N LEU A 395 -0.61 -21.59 12.10
CA LEU A 395 -0.65 -20.42 11.23
C LEU A 395 -2.03 -19.76 11.27
N ALA A 396 -3.11 -20.53 11.15
CA ALA A 396 -4.47 -20.02 11.18
C ALA A 396 -4.75 -19.20 12.46
N LYS A 397 -4.31 -19.73 13.62
CA LYS A 397 -4.39 -19.04 14.91
C LYS A 397 -3.55 -17.76 14.90
N THR A 398 -2.29 -17.81 14.45
CA THR A 398 -1.40 -16.63 14.36
C THR A 398 -2.00 -15.52 13.47
N LEU A 399 -2.51 -15.86 12.29
CA LEU A 399 -3.13 -14.87 11.38
C LEU A 399 -4.36 -14.21 12.01
N ALA A 400 -5.18 -15.00 12.71
CA ALA A 400 -6.34 -14.48 13.42
C ALA A 400 -5.93 -13.63 14.65
N GLU A 401 -4.89 -14.00 15.39
CA GLU A 401 -4.35 -13.20 16.50
C GLU A 401 -3.84 -11.83 16.03
N ILE A 402 -3.15 -11.77 14.89
CA ILE A 402 -2.70 -10.49 14.29
C ILE A 402 -3.89 -9.56 14.03
N MET A 403 -4.95 -10.07 13.40
CA MET A 403 -6.16 -9.27 13.13
C MET A 403 -6.90 -8.87 14.42
N ASN A 404 -6.96 -9.74 15.42
CA ASN A 404 -7.59 -9.44 16.72
C ASN A 404 -6.82 -8.36 17.50
N ASN A 405 -5.48 -8.44 17.48
CA ASN A 405 -4.61 -7.44 18.12
C ASN A 405 -4.74 -6.08 17.42
N TYR A 406 -4.84 -6.07 16.09
CA TYR A 406 -5.16 -4.84 15.37
C TYR A 406 -6.53 -4.29 15.76
N ASN A 407 -7.57 -5.13 15.88
CA ASN A 407 -8.89 -4.66 16.31
C ASN A 407 -8.83 -3.92 17.66
N HIS A 408 -8.13 -4.49 18.64
CA HIS A 408 -7.89 -3.81 19.91
C HIS A 408 -7.25 -2.42 19.70
N MET A 409 -6.14 -2.37 18.96
CA MET A 409 -5.38 -1.15 18.69
C MET A 409 -6.19 -0.10 17.93
N MET A 410 -7.02 -0.52 16.97
CA MET A 410 -7.87 0.38 16.19
C MET A 410 -8.84 1.13 17.09
N TYR A 411 -9.48 0.44 18.05
CA TYR A 411 -10.41 1.07 18.98
C TYR A 411 -9.72 1.81 20.13
N GLU A 412 -8.43 1.61 20.34
CA GLU A 412 -7.60 2.54 21.10
C GLU A 412 -7.34 3.83 20.29
N GLY A 413 -7.00 3.70 19.01
CA GLY A 413 -6.86 4.82 18.07
C GLY A 413 -8.14 5.64 17.92
N GLN A 414 -9.31 4.98 17.84
CA GLN A 414 -10.60 5.65 17.71
C GLN A 414 -10.93 6.50 18.96
N VAL A 415 -10.47 6.10 20.14
CA VAL A 415 -10.62 6.93 21.35
C VAL A 415 -9.79 8.21 21.21
N LEU A 416 -8.59 8.14 20.63
CA LEU A 416 -7.76 9.32 20.35
C LEU A 416 -8.38 10.20 19.26
N ASP A 417 -9.01 9.60 18.25
CA ASP A 417 -9.75 10.34 17.22
C ASP A 417 -10.92 11.14 17.81
N LEU A 418 -11.70 10.51 18.71
CA LEU A 418 -12.76 11.19 19.45
C LEU A 418 -12.21 12.29 20.40
N ILE A 419 -11.01 12.12 20.95
CA ILE A 419 -10.33 13.16 21.73
C ILE A 419 -9.94 14.35 20.83
N LEU A 420 -9.46 14.09 19.60
CA LEU A 420 -9.07 15.09 18.61
C LEU A 420 -10.25 15.67 17.81
N THR A 421 -11.49 15.39 18.21
CA THR A 421 -12.70 15.96 17.61
C THR A 421 -13.23 17.12 18.46
N PHE A 422 -13.46 18.25 17.81
CA PHE A 422 -13.88 19.51 18.43
C PHE A 422 -15.39 19.49 18.72
N ASP A 423 -15.76 19.19 19.97
CA ASP A 423 -17.13 19.40 20.46
C ASP A 423 -17.26 20.75 21.21
N SER A 424 -18.22 21.55 20.78
CA SER A 424 -18.63 22.81 21.40
C SER A 424 -19.03 22.70 22.89
N ALA A 425 -19.26 21.50 23.43
CA ALA A 425 -19.47 21.28 24.87
C ALA A 425 -18.18 21.00 25.67
N LYS A 426 -17.11 20.50 25.02
CA LYS A 426 -15.83 20.09 25.66
C LYS A 426 -14.68 21.09 25.47
N LYS A 427 -14.95 22.19 24.75
CA LYS A 427 -14.27 23.50 24.56
C LYS A 427 -12.96 23.85 25.29
N LYS A 428 -12.66 23.38 26.50
CA LYS A 428 -11.55 23.90 27.34
C LYS A 428 -10.36 22.95 27.52
N LYS A 429 -10.45 21.65 27.24
CA LYS A 429 -9.36 20.71 27.60
C LYS A 429 -8.27 20.57 26.53
N LEU A 430 -8.61 20.42 25.25
CA LEU A 430 -7.60 20.30 24.18
C LEU A 430 -6.84 21.61 23.94
N LEU A 431 -7.54 22.75 23.95
CA LEU A 431 -6.94 24.10 23.87
C LEU A 431 -6.15 24.50 25.13
N LYS A 432 -6.23 23.72 26.22
CA LYS A 432 -5.35 23.85 27.39
C LYS A 432 -4.02 23.12 27.21
N ILE A 433 -3.89 22.23 26.22
CA ILE A 433 -2.62 21.64 25.84
C ILE A 433 -1.80 22.76 25.18
N LYS A 434 -1.11 23.53 26.02
CA LYS A 434 -0.23 24.62 25.58
C LYS A 434 1.01 24.07 24.87
N ASN A 435 1.36 22.81 25.11
CA ASN A 435 2.52 22.17 24.55
C ASN A 435 2.21 21.58 23.17
N PHE A 436 2.81 22.16 22.14
CA PHE A 436 2.70 21.66 20.76
C PHE A 436 3.16 20.19 20.63
N ASP A 437 4.14 19.77 21.42
CA ASP A 437 4.68 18.41 21.35
C ASP A 437 3.64 17.38 21.79
N GLU A 438 2.94 17.67 22.88
CA GLU A 438 1.93 16.78 23.45
C GLU A 438 0.77 16.58 22.48
N ILE A 439 0.28 17.64 21.82
CA ILE A 439 -0.80 17.51 20.85
C ILE A 439 -0.34 16.77 19.57
N CYS A 440 0.92 16.96 19.16
CA CYS A 440 1.51 16.19 18.06
C CYS A 440 1.65 14.70 18.41
N GLU A 441 2.01 14.35 19.65
CA GLU A 441 2.03 12.95 20.09
C GLU A 441 0.64 12.32 20.04
N ILE A 442 -0.41 13.02 20.51
CA ILE A 442 -1.79 12.53 20.42
C ILE A 442 -2.15 12.28 18.94
N TYR A 443 -1.84 13.24 18.06
CA TYR A 443 -2.09 13.09 16.62
C TYR A 443 -1.34 11.90 16.01
N ILE A 444 -0.05 11.73 16.33
CA ILE A 444 0.76 10.61 15.83
C ILE A 444 0.19 9.27 16.30
N GLN A 445 -0.18 9.16 17.58
CA GLN A 445 -0.80 7.95 18.13
C GLN A 445 -2.16 7.68 17.49
N ARG A 446 -2.96 8.71 17.22
CA ARG A 446 -4.24 8.60 16.50
C ARG A 446 -4.04 8.02 15.10
N ILE A 447 -3.18 8.62 14.27
CA ILE A 447 -2.98 8.14 12.89
C ILE A 447 -2.32 6.76 12.83
N TYR A 448 -1.48 6.43 13.83
CA TYR A 448 -0.98 5.07 13.99
C TYR A 448 -2.13 4.12 14.34
N GLY A 449 -2.89 4.37 15.41
CA GLY A 449 -3.94 3.45 15.86
C GLY A 449 -5.02 3.17 14.80
N ILE A 450 -5.54 4.22 14.14
CA ILE A 450 -6.66 4.05 13.19
C ILE A 450 -6.22 3.51 11.82
N CYS A 451 -4.98 3.80 11.38
CA CYS A 451 -4.53 3.49 10.02
C CYS A 451 -3.16 2.81 9.99
N GLY A 452 -2.14 3.38 10.62
CA GLY A 452 -0.78 2.81 10.63
C GLY A 452 -0.73 1.36 11.12
N GLY A 453 -1.37 1.06 12.24
CA GLY A 453 -1.47 -0.27 12.84
C GLY A 453 -2.19 -1.28 11.95
N PHE A 454 -3.14 -0.84 11.13
CA PHE A 454 -3.84 -1.75 10.20
C PHE A 454 -2.89 -2.25 9.13
N TYR A 455 -2.19 -1.31 8.50
CA TYR A 455 -1.26 -1.64 7.44
C TYR A 455 -0.02 -2.35 7.98
N GLU A 456 0.39 -2.05 9.22
CA GLU A 456 1.37 -2.85 9.94
C GLU A 456 0.92 -4.31 10.12
N ALA A 457 -0.33 -4.53 10.54
CA ALA A 457 -0.90 -5.88 10.65
C ALA A 457 -0.96 -6.58 9.29
N ILE A 458 -1.25 -5.86 8.20
CA ILE A 458 -1.18 -6.41 6.84
C ILE A 458 0.25 -6.88 6.50
N GLY A 459 1.27 -6.08 6.83
CA GLY A 459 2.67 -6.47 6.64
C GLY A 459 3.07 -7.68 7.50
N GLU A 460 2.52 -7.78 8.71
CA GLU A 460 2.72 -8.92 9.60
C GLU A 460 2.03 -10.20 9.08
N LEU A 461 0.80 -10.09 8.57
CA LEU A 461 0.12 -11.19 7.90
C LEU A 461 0.95 -11.73 6.73
N ALA A 462 1.48 -10.84 5.90
CA ALA A 462 2.31 -11.21 4.75
C ALA A 462 3.59 -11.95 5.19
N ALA A 463 4.32 -11.41 6.19
CA ALA A 463 5.53 -12.02 6.71
C ALA A 463 5.28 -13.40 7.35
N LYS A 464 4.23 -13.53 8.17
CA LYS A 464 3.92 -14.79 8.87
C LYS A 464 3.34 -15.86 7.94
N ALA A 465 2.59 -15.47 6.91
CA ALA A 465 2.03 -16.43 5.96
C ALA A 465 3.08 -17.04 5.00
N GLY A 466 4.25 -16.41 4.85
CA GLY A 466 5.16 -16.69 3.75
C GLY A 466 6.26 -17.75 3.95
N ASN A 467 6.15 -18.66 4.92
CA ASN A 467 7.19 -19.64 5.30
C ASN A 467 8.63 -19.11 5.19
N LYS A 468 8.91 -18.06 5.97
CA LYS A 468 10.19 -17.33 5.98
C LYS A 468 11.44 -18.14 6.32
N GLU A 469 11.29 -19.32 6.92
CA GLU A 469 12.42 -20.15 7.35
C GLU A 469 13.09 -20.86 6.17
N GLU A 470 12.38 -20.99 5.04
CA GLU A 470 12.86 -21.62 3.80
C GLU A 470 13.40 -20.58 2.80
N GLN A 471 13.64 -19.34 3.26
CA GLN A 471 13.97 -18.21 2.39
C GLN A 471 15.47 -17.95 2.27
N ILE A 472 15.84 -17.30 1.15
CA ILE A 472 17.20 -16.84 0.91
C ILE A 472 17.51 -15.58 1.73
N LEU A 473 16.49 -14.76 1.99
CA LEU A 473 16.58 -13.55 2.81
C LEU A 473 16.59 -13.88 4.30
N ASN A 474 17.20 -13.02 5.11
CA ASN A 474 17.21 -13.17 6.56
C ASN A 474 15.77 -13.10 7.12
N ALA A 475 15.26 -14.23 7.60
CA ALA A 475 13.91 -14.36 8.14
C ALA A 475 13.57 -13.34 9.23
N LYS A 476 14.57 -12.92 10.03
CA LYS A 476 14.41 -11.89 11.07
C LYS A 476 14.18 -10.50 10.46
N GLU A 477 14.87 -10.18 9.38
CA GLU A 477 14.72 -8.89 8.70
C GLU A 477 13.34 -8.77 8.04
N ILE A 478 12.82 -9.84 7.44
CA ILE A 478 11.47 -9.85 6.85
C ILE A 478 10.38 -9.63 7.90
N ASP A 479 10.52 -10.28 9.05
CA ASP A 479 9.61 -10.16 10.20
C ASP A 479 9.55 -8.74 10.76
N GLU A 480 10.64 -7.99 10.64
CA GLU A 480 10.74 -6.61 11.12
C GLU A 480 10.34 -5.60 10.04
N ILE A 481 10.80 -5.77 8.81
CA ILE A 481 10.68 -4.76 7.75
C ILE A 481 9.27 -4.78 7.12
N SER A 482 8.67 -5.95 6.87
CA SER A 482 7.34 -6.01 6.22
C SER A 482 6.28 -5.25 7.03
N PRO A 483 6.18 -5.46 8.37
CA PRO A 483 5.28 -4.66 9.20
C PRO A 483 5.62 -3.16 9.21
N LEU A 484 6.91 -2.78 9.22
CA LEU A 484 7.30 -1.37 9.20
C LEU A 484 6.93 -0.67 7.88
N ILE A 485 7.13 -1.33 6.73
CA ILE A 485 6.67 -0.81 5.43
C ILE A 485 5.15 -0.58 5.47
N GLY A 486 4.40 -1.54 6.01
CA GLY A 486 2.97 -1.42 6.24
C GLY A 486 2.62 -0.22 7.12
N MET A 487 3.27 -0.10 8.29
CA MET A 487 3.07 1.00 9.24
C MET A 487 3.24 2.36 8.57
N TYR A 488 4.37 2.57 7.90
CA TYR A 488 4.66 3.84 7.23
C TYR A 488 3.65 4.11 6.10
N TYR A 489 3.28 3.09 5.31
CA TYR A 489 2.25 3.27 4.29
C TYR A 489 0.93 3.76 4.89
N GLY A 490 0.48 3.15 5.99
CA GLY A 490 -0.75 3.57 6.69
C GLY A 490 -0.67 5.00 7.24
N ILE A 491 0.44 5.37 7.89
CA ILE A 491 0.68 6.73 8.41
C ILE A 491 0.68 7.76 7.27
N ILE A 492 1.45 7.50 6.21
CA ILE A 492 1.54 8.36 5.02
C ILE A 492 0.17 8.51 4.36
N GLN A 493 -0.58 7.41 4.23
CA GLN A 493 -1.92 7.42 3.67
C GLN A 493 -2.87 8.29 4.50
N MET A 494 -2.80 8.23 5.83
CA MET A 494 -3.66 9.03 6.71
C MET A 494 -3.36 10.52 6.61
N ILE A 495 -2.08 10.90 6.75
CA ILE A 495 -1.64 12.31 6.59
C ILE A 495 -2.02 12.85 5.20
N ARG A 496 -1.94 12.00 4.15
CA ARG A 496 -2.36 12.39 2.80
C ARG A 496 -3.87 12.55 2.66
N ASN A 497 -4.66 11.72 3.36
CA ASN A 497 -6.11 11.86 3.37
C ASN A 497 -6.53 13.17 4.05
N ASP A 498 -5.94 13.48 5.21
CA ASP A 498 -6.12 14.74 5.93
C ASP A 498 -5.80 15.95 5.02
N LEU A 499 -4.64 15.94 4.35
CA LEU A 499 -4.28 17.00 3.38
C LEU A 499 -5.27 17.08 2.21
N GLY A 500 -5.81 15.94 1.82
CA GLY A 500 -6.71 15.76 0.71
C GLY A 500 -8.10 16.37 0.93
N ASP A 501 -8.57 16.47 2.17
CA ASP A 501 -9.89 17.02 2.55
C ASP A 501 -10.05 18.50 2.12
N TYR A 502 -8.94 19.21 2.05
CA TYR A 502 -8.88 20.63 1.68
C TYR A 502 -8.87 20.89 0.16
N VAL A 503 -8.75 19.84 -0.65
CA VAL A 503 -8.70 19.98 -2.12
C VAL A 503 -10.11 20.17 -2.66
N VAL A 504 -10.38 21.32 -3.30
CA VAL A 504 -11.65 21.55 -4.01
C VAL A 504 -11.59 20.84 -5.37
N VAL A 505 -12.37 19.76 -5.51
CA VAL A 505 -12.11 18.64 -6.44
C VAL A 505 -12.49 18.88 -7.91
N GLU A 506 -12.89 20.09 -8.30
CA GLU A 506 -13.31 20.37 -9.68
C GLU A 506 -12.21 20.10 -10.75
N LYS A 507 -10.94 19.85 -10.39
CA LYS A 507 -9.81 19.78 -11.36
C LYS A 507 -8.79 18.64 -11.23
N ILE A 508 -8.95 17.64 -10.35
CA ILE A 508 -8.03 16.47 -10.33
C ILE A 508 -8.75 15.18 -10.70
N SER A 509 -8.53 14.70 -11.92
CA SER A 509 -9.13 13.48 -12.46
C SER A 509 -8.75 12.21 -11.69
N LYS A 510 -7.57 12.18 -11.03
CA LYS A 510 -6.98 11.02 -10.35
C LYS A 510 -7.22 10.92 -8.82
N LEU A 511 -7.89 11.87 -8.18
CA LEU A 511 -8.26 11.70 -6.76
C LEU A 511 -9.33 10.61 -6.60
N SER A 512 -9.31 9.90 -5.47
CA SER A 512 -10.25 8.81 -5.21
C SER A 512 -11.69 9.33 -5.27
N LYS A 513 -12.65 8.49 -5.69
CA LYS A 513 -14.06 8.87 -5.78
C LYS A 513 -14.65 9.32 -4.43
N GLY A 514 -14.09 8.89 -3.30
CA GLY A 514 -14.51 9.33 -1.96
C GLY A 514 -14.21 10.81 -1.69
N MET A 515 -13.17 11.37 -2.31
CA MET A 515 -12.84 12.80 -2.20
C MET A 515 -13.69 13.65 -3.18
N LYS A 516 -14.29 13.01 -4.19
CA LYS A 516 -15.18 13.65 -5.18
C LYS A 516 -16.58 13.79 -4.59
N GLY A 517 -16.77 14.72 -3.65
CA GLY A 517 -18.13 15.06 -3.19
C GLY A 517 -18.21 15.87 -1.91
N VAL A 518 -17.23 15.74 -1.01
CA VAL A 518 -17.20 16.45 0.26
C VAL A 518 -15.77 16.93 0.49
N SER A 519 -15.56 18.24 0.42
CA SER A 519 -14.31 18.86 0.86
C SER A 519 -14.56 19.52 2.21
N HIS A 520 -13.57 19.49 3.08
CA HIS A 520 -13.62 20.02 4.45
C HIS A 520 -14.59 19.21 5.32
N SER A 521 -14.76 17.91 5.07
CA SER A 521 -15.57 17.03 5.90
C SER A 521 -15.00 16.96 7.31
N ASP A 522 -13.69 16.87 7.44
CA ASP A 522 -13.02 16.74 8.73
C ASP A 522 -13.27 18.00 9.56
N VAL A 523 -13.26 19.18 8.93
CA VAL A 523 -13.62 20.45 9.59
C VAL A 523 -15.09 20.46 10.04
N ILE A 524 -16.01 20.00 9.18
CA ILE A 524 -17.46 19.94 9.50
C ILE A 524 -17.73 18.93 10.63
N GLU A 525 -16.96 17.84 10.70
CA GLU A 525 -17.02 16.86 11.77
C GLU A 525 -16.34 17.38 13.05
N GLY A 526 -15.45 18.36 12.90
CA GLY A 526 -14.68 18.97 13.99
C GLY A 526 -13.33 18.30 14.23
N LYS A 527 -12.88 17.40 13.35
CA LYS A 527 -11.59 16.72 13.46
C LYS A 527 -10.44 17.72 13.27
N ILE A 528 -9.45 17.62 14.15
CA ILE A 528 -8.25 18.47 14.11
C ILE A 528 -7.10 17.65 13.50
N ASP A 529 -6.90 17.80 12.20
CA ASP A 529 -5.77 17.19 11.49
C ASP A 529 -4.46 17.99 11.63
N ILE A 530 -3.37 17.44 11.08
CA ILE A 530 -2.04 18.05 11.17
C ILE A 530 -1.95 19.42 10.48
N ALA A 531 -2.63 19.64 9.35
CA ALA A 531 -2.58 20.94 8.70
C ALA A 531 -3.26 22.01 9.57
N TYR A 532 -4.38 21.64 10.20
CA TYR A 532 -5.08 22.47 11.17
C TYR A 532 -4.22 22.77 12.40
N LEU A 533 -3.57 21.75 12.98
CA LEU A 533 -2.67 21.90 14.12
C LEU A 533 -1.53 22.89 13.81
N ILE A 534 -0.84 22.70 12.68
CA ILE A 534 0.26 23.58 12.28
C ILE A 534 -0.23 25.01 12.08
N ALA A 535 -1.41 25.20 11.48
CA ALA A 535 -1.97 26.54 11.31
C ALA A 535 -2.32 27.21 12.65
N MET A 536 -2.94 26.48 13.57
CA MET A 536 -3.34 26.98 14.89
C MET A 536 -2.14 27.43 15.75
N TYR A 537 -1.01 26.73 15.64
CA TYR A 537 0.21 27.07 16.38
C TYR A 537 1.17 27.98 15.61
N SER A 538 0.90 28.25 14.32
CA SER A 538 1.71 29.17 13.51
C SER A 538 1.75 30.59 14.09
N PRO A 539 2.92 31.23 14.20
CA PRO A 539 3.01 32.64 14.62
C PRO A 539 2.51 33.62 13.55
N CYS A 540 2.38 33.17 12.28
CA CYS A 540 1.96 34.00 11.16
C CYS A 540 0.45 34.28 11.13
N LEU A 541 -0.34 33.53 11.90
CA LEU A 541 -1.76 33.77 12.06
C LEU A 541 -2.02 34.61 13.31
N ASN A 542 -2.79 35.69 13.16
CA ASN A 542 -3.19 36.49 14.31
C ASN A 542 -4.34 35.81 15.09
N LYS A 543 -4.66 36.34 16.28
CA LYS A 543 -5.72 35.80 17.14
C LYS A 543 -7.07 35.66 16.43
N LYS A 544 -7.49 36.68 15.65
CA LYS A 544 -8.78 36.65 14.93
C LYS A 544 -8.84 35.54 13.88
N GLU A 545 -7.73 35.27 13.21
CA GLU A 545 -7.59 34.19 12.21
C GLU A 545 -7.63 32.81 12.87
N LYS A 546 -6.93 32.64 13.99
CA LYS A 546 -6.98 31.41 14.80
C LYS A 546 -8.38 31.17 15.36
N ASP A 547 -9.02 32.21 15.88
CA ASP A 547 -10.40 32.13 16.37
C ASP A 547 -11.40 31.80 15.25
N PHE A 548 -11.13 32.24 14.01
CA PHE A 548 -11.95 31.86 12.86
C PHE A 548 -11.84 30.36 12.57
N LEU A 549 -10.63 29.80 12.53
CA LEU A 549 -10.42 28.37 12.35
C LEU A 549 -11.17 27.59 13.44
N LEU A 550 -10.99 27.95 14.71
CA LEU A 550 -11.69 27.28 15.81
C LEU A 550 -13.22 27.34 15.70
N ARG A 551 -13.79 28.45 15.23
CA ARG A 551 -15.24 28.58 15.03
C ARG A 551 -15.75 27.80 13.82
N ALA A 552 -14.90 27.50 12.85
CA ALA A 552 -15.29 26.75 11.66
C ALA A 552 -15.46 25.25 11.95
N LEU A 553 -14.75 24.73 12.95
CA LEU A 553 -14.88 23.34 13.38
C LEU A 553 -16.30 23.03 13.87
N HIS A 554 -16.84 21.89 13.45
CA HIS A 554 -18.18 21.42 13.82
C HIS A 554 -19.31 22.37 13.37
N THR A 555 -19.12 23.05 12.25
CA THR A 555 -20.13 23.95 11.66
C THR A 555 -20.37 23.66 10.19
N ARG A 556 -21.57 24.02 9.71
CA ARG A 556 -21.86 23.96 8.28
C ARG A 556 -21.09 25.08 7.56
N LEU A 557 -20.16 24.69 6.69
CA LEU A 557 -19.29 25.63 5.99
C LEU A 557 -19.91 26.14 4.68
N THR A 558 -19.92 27.46 4.50
CA THR A 558 -20.20 28.08 3.19
C THR A 558 -19.00 27.95 2.25
N LYS A 559 -19.19 28.22 0.96
CA LYS A 559 -18.07 28.29 -0.01
C LYS A 559 -17.02 29.33 0.41
N LYS A 560 -17.45 30.45 1.00
CA LYS A 560 -16.54 31.50 1.50
C LYS A 560 -15.72 31.00 2.70
N ASP A 561 -16.34 30.25 3.61
CA ASP A 561 -15.63 29.68 4.77
C ASP A 561 -14.55 28.69 4.32
N LYS A 562 -14.88 27.80 3.38
CA LYS A 562 -13.91 26.83 2.81
C LYS A 562 -12.72 27.54 2.17
N ILE A 563 -12.97 28.56 1.35
CA ILE A 563 -11.90 29.38 0.74
C ILE A 563 -11.05 30.07 1.82
N LYS A 564 -11.68 30.59 2.88
CA LYS A 564 -10.97 31.26 3.97
C LYS A 564 -10.12 30.29 4.78
N ILE A 565 -10.60 29.08 5.07
CA ILE A 565 -9.83 28.02 5.72
C ILE A 565 -8.59 27.71 4.88
N ASN A 566 -8.77 27.40 3.59
CA ASN A 566 -7.66 27.13 2.68
C ASN A 566 -6.65 28.29 2.61
N GLN A 567 -7.13 29.55 2.61
CA GLN A 567 -6.26 30.72 2.66
C GLN A 567 -5.41 30.73 3.93
N LEU A 568 -5.99 30.45 5.10
CA LEU A 568 -5.28 30.48 6.38
C LEU A 568 -4.27 29.32 6.51
N LEU A 569 -4.63 28.12 6.03
CA LEU A 569 -3.71 26.97 5.95
C LEU A 569 -2.54 27.23 4.99
N TRP A 570 -2.79 27.93 3.89
CA TRP A 570 -1.75 28.36 2.96
C TRP A 570 -0.85 29.44 3.58
N LYS A 571 -1.47 30.47 4.18
CA LYS A 571 -0.78 31.58 4.84
C LYS A 571 0.16 31.07 5.93
N SER A 572 -0.28 30.13 6.76
CA SER A 572 0.52 29.58 7.87
C SER A 572 1.69 28.69 7.44
N GLY A 573 1.80 28.33 6.16
CA GLY A 573 2.77 27.37 5.66
C GLY A 573 2.39 25.90 5.90
N ALA A 574 1.24 25.61 6.54
CA ALA A 574 0.84 24.26 6.94
C ALA A 574 0.75 23.27 5.77
N ILE A 575 0.20 23.68 4.63
CA ILE A 575 0.11 22.82 3.43
C ILE A 575 1.49 22.34 2.97
N ASN A 576 2.46 23.25 2.96
CA ASN A 576 3.81 22.95 2.53
C ASN A 576 4.55 22.06 3.54
N PHE A 577 4.38 22.37 4.83
CA PHE A 577 4.89 21.56 5.94
C PHE A 577 4.45 20.10 5.79
N VAL A 578 3.16 19.86 5.58
CA VAL A 578 2.60 18.50 5.48
C VAL A 578 3.12 17.76 4.23
N VAL A 579 3.26 18.45 3.10
CA VAL A 579 3.84 17.86 1.89
C VAL A 579 5.30 17.45 2.11
N GLU A 580 6.11 18.28 2.76
CA GLU A 580 7.50 17.94 3.03
C GLU A 580 7.65 16.85 4.09
N LEU A 581 6.78 16.82 5.11
CA LEU A 581 6.70 15.72 6.07
C LEU A 581 6.46 14.39 5.33
N LEU A 582 5.49 14.35 4.42
CA LEU A 582 5.20 13.17 3.61
C LEU A 582 6.41 12.75 2.75
N ILE A 583 7.11 13.71 2.14
CA ILE A 583 8.32 13.42 1.33
C ILE A 583 9.42 12.83 2.22
N ASN A 584 9.70 13.41 3.38
CA ASN A 584 10.73 12.93 4.31
C ASN A 584 10.44 11.51 4.79
N LEU A 585 9.19 11.21 5.14
CA LEU A 585 8.78 9.87 5.55
C LEU A 585 8.94 8.85 4.42
N ILE A 586 8.55 9.21 3.19
CA ILE A 586 8.70 8.29 2.05
C ILE A 586 10.18 8.04 1.73
N GLU A 587 11.03 9.07 1.78
CA GLU A 587 12.47 8.92 1.57
C GLU A 587 13.13 8.07 2.66
N HIS A 588 12.67 8.16 3.92
CA HIS A 588 13.09 7.24 4.99
C HIS A 588 12.79 5.79 4.63
N VAL A 589 11.55 5.48 4.22
CA VAL A 589 11.18 4.10 3.84
C VAL A 589 12.04 3.60 2.67
N LYS A 590 12.23 4.41 1.62
CA LYS A 590 13.05 4.01 0.47
C LYS A 590 14.50 3.71 0.85
N LYS A 591 15.13 4.62 1.61
CA LYS A 591 16.55 4.54 1.92
C LYS A 591 16.86 3.49 2.98
N ASN A 592 15.99 3.32 3.98
CA ASN A 592 16.30 2.55 5.18
C ASN A 592 15.55 1.21 5.28
N LEU A 593 14.40 1.07 4.61
CA LEU A 593 13.60 -0.17 4.65
C LEU A 593 13.68 -0.93 3.32
N LEU A 594 13.45 -0.26 2.20
CA LEU A 594 13.43 -0.96 0.90
C LEU A 594 14.81 -1.42 0.42
N SER A 595 15.86 -0.65 0.73
CA SER A 595 17.24 -0.98 0.37
C SER A 595 17.69 -2.35 0.92
N LYS A 596 17.05 -2.82 2.00
CA LYS A 596 17.36 -4.09 2.66
C LYS A 596 16.80 -5.32 1.94
N TYR A 597 15.81 -5.17 1.05
CA TYR A 597 15.23 -6.33 0.36
C TYR A 597 16.11 -6.90 -0.75
N HIS A 598 17.21 -6.24 -1.13
CA HIS A 598 18.11 -6.64 -2.24
C HIS A 598 17.41 -6.94 -3.58
N GLU A 599 16.11 -6.68 -3.68
CA GLU A 599 15.24 -6.98 -4.81
C GLU A 599 14.77 -5.72 -5.53
N THR A 600 14.43 -5.91 -6.80
CA THR A 600 14.24 -4.83 -7.76
C THR A 600 13.14 -3.84 -7.35
N PRO A 601 13.39 -2.51 -7.38
CA PRO A 601 12.43 -1.46 -7.01
C PRO A 601 11.07 -1.49 -7.76
N THR A 602 10.97 -2.23 -8.86
CA THR A 602 9.76 -2.42 -9.66
C THR A 602 8.56 -2.98 -8.90
N ARG A 603 8.76 -3.85 -7.89
CA ARG A 603 7.66 -4.49 -7.14
C ARG A 603 6.99 -3.55 -6.13
N MET A 604 7.64 -2.45 -5.76
CA MET A 604 7.13 -1.48 -4.77
C MET A 604 6.78 -0.11 -5.37
N LYS A 605 6.51 -0.07 -6.69
CA LYS A 605 6.12 1.12 -7.45
C LYS A 605 4.98 1.92 -6.82
N TRP A 606 4.05 1.25 -6.13
CA TRP A 606 2.93 1.89 -5.43
C TRP A 606 3.36 2.88 -4.34
N MET A 607 4.52 2.69 -3.70
CA MET A 607 5.07 3.69 -2.78
C MET A 607 5.66 4.91 -3.51
N PHE A 608 6.25 4.70 -4.69
CA PHE A 608 6.71 5.81 -5.54
C PHE A 608 5.53 6.62 -6.08
N ASP A 609 4.43 5.94 -6.43
CA ASP A 609 3.17 6.59 -6.80
C ASP A 609 2.63 7.49 -5.67
N LEU A 610 2.84 7.13 -4.40
CA LEU A 610 2.45 7.99 -3.27
C LEU A 610 3.19 9.34 -3.30
N VAL A 611 4.50 9.36 -3.58
CA VAL A 611 5.28 10.61 -3.71
C VAL A 611 4.69 11.49 -4.81
N GLU A 612 4.46 10.88 -5.97
CA GLU A 612 4.00 11.59 -7.15
C GLU A 612 2.57 12.10 -7.00
N ILE A 613 1.71 11.38 -6.28
CA ILE A 613 0.37 11.85 -5.93
C ILE A 613 0.45 12.97 -4.90
N THR A 614 1.28 12.86 -3.86
CA THR A 614 1.45 13.90 -2.84
C THR A 614 1.88 15.22 -3.46
N LYS A 615 2.85 15.20 -4.39
CA LYS A 615 3.24 16.41 -5.14
C LYS A 615 2.09 17.01 -5.96
N LYS A 616 1.21 16.17 -6.52
CA LYS A 616 0.05 16.62 -7.30
C LYS A 616 -1.04 17.28 -6.46
N ILE A 617 -1.16 16.92 -5.18
CA ILE A 617 -2.11 17.57 -4.24
C ILE A 617 -1.76 19.06 -4.06
N LEU A 618 -0.48 19.45 -4.15
CA LEU A 618 -0.04 20.83 -4.02
C LEU A 618 -0.46 21.74 -5.19
N ILE A 619 -0.70 21.17 -6.37
CA ILE A 619 -1.01 21.93 -7.60
C ILE A 619 -2.30 22.75 -7.45
N PRO A 620 -3.44 22.19 -7.01
CA PRO A 620 -4.65 22.96 -6.73
C PRO A 620 -4.44 24.12 -5.76
N PHE A 621 -3.70 23.92 -4.68
CA PHE A 621 -3.44 24.97 -3.68
C PHE A 621 -2.65 26.12 -4.28
N LYS A 622 -1.56 25.81 -4.99
CA LYS A 622 -0.76 26.83 -5.71
C LYS A 622 -1.63 27.61 -6.69
N LYS A 623 -2.51 26.94 -7.42
CA LYS A 623 -3.42 27.57 -8.37
C LYS A 623 -4.42 28.51 -7.68
N GLN A 624 -5.05 28.07 -6.59
CA GLN A 624 -5.97 28.91 -5.80
C GLN A 624 -5.24 30.11 -5.19
N ALA A 625 -4.06 29.88 -4.61
CA ALA A 625 -3.25 30.93 -4.01
C ALA A 625 -2.86 32.00 -5.03
N PHE A 626 -2.42 31.60 -6.23
CA PHE A 626 -2.09 32.53 -7.31
C PHE A 626 -3.33 33.32 -7.77
N GLN A 627 -4.44 32.62 -8.03
CA GLN A 627 -5.69 33.26 -8.48
C GLN A 627 -6.23 34.30 -7.49
N ASN A 628 -6.09 34.04 -6.19
CA ASN A 628 -6.60 34.90 -5.13
C ASN A 628 -5.52 35.80 -4.51
N LYS A 629 -4.32 35.84 -5.08
CA LYS A 629 -3.17 36.62 -4.57
C LYS A 629 -2.88 36.38 -3.08
N TRP A 630 -2.94 35.13 -2.64
CA TRP A 630 -2.67 34.78 -1.24
C TRP A 630 -1.19 34.86 -0.91
N VAL A 631 -0.90 35.51 0.21
CA VAL A 631 0.45 35.53 0.80
C VAL A 631 0.73 34.18 1.45
N LYS A 632 1.97 33.70 1.29
CA LYS A 632 2.50 32.51 1.95
C LYS A 632 3.64 32.90 2.87
N TYR A 633 3.65 32.37 4.09
CA TYR A 633 4.80 32.44 4.98
C TYR A 633 5.53 31.10 5.03
N GLU A 634 6.81 31.14 5.39
CA GLU A 634 7.59 29.93 5.68
C GLU A 634 7.12 29.33 7.01
N TYR A 635 7.13 27.99 7.08
CA TYR A 635 6.93 27.26 8.33
C TYR A 635 8.29 27.02 9.00
N ASP A 636 8.27 26.73 10.29
CA ASP A 636 9.45 26.40 11.06
C ASP A 636 10.02 25.02 10.64
N SER A 637 11.22 25.00 10.07
CA SER A 637 11.89 23.78 9.62
C SER A 637 12.34 22.88 10.78
N SER A 638 12.57 23.46 11.97
CA SER A 638 12.90 22.69 13.18
C SER A 638 11.70 21.83 13.63
N LEU A 639 10.49 22.38 13.47
CA LEU A 639 9.24 21.69 13.75
C LEU A 639 9.03 20.49 12.81
N LEU A 640 9.34 20.67 11.52
CA LEU A 640 9.25 19.62 10.51
C LEU A 640 10.19 18.46 10.85
N LYS A 641 11.45 18.79 11.17
CA LYS A 641 12.45 17.80 11.58
C LYS A 641 11.98 17.03 12.81
N LYS A 642 11.53 17.75 13.85
CA LYS A 642 11.05 17.16 15.09
C LYS A 642 9.89 16.19 14.87
N LEU A 643 8.85 16.61 14.13
CA LEU A 643 7.69 15.76 13.87
C LEU A 643 8.06 14.54 13.02
N THR A 644 8.96 14.71 12.04
CA THR A 644 9.51 13.60 11.25
C THR A 644 10.20 12.59 12.17
N GLU A 645 11.06 13.05 13.08
CA GLU A 645 11.78 12.21 14.04
C GLU A 645 10.83 11.52 15.04
N MET A 646 9.75 12.18 15.48
CA MET A 646 8.75 11.57 16.35
C MET A 646 8.01 10.40 15.66
N ILE A 647 7.64 10.56 14.38
CA ILE A 647 7.01 9.49 13.60
C ILE A 647 8.01 8.36 13.34
N ILE A 648 9.24 8.68 12.94
CA ILE A 648 10.30 7.69 12.74
C ILE A 648 10.57 6.93 14.03
N GLY A 649 10.57 7.63 15.18
CA GLY A 649 10.75 7.05 16.51
C GLY A 649 9.74 5.96 16.88
N LEU A 650 8.57 5.88 16.22
CA LEU A 650 7.62 4.78 16.42
C LEU A 650 8.24 3.42 16.08
N GLU A 651 9.14 3.35 15.09
CA GLU A 651 9.76 2.08 14.67
C GLU A 651 10.62 1.47 15.79
N LYS A 652 11.16 2.32 16.68
CA LYS A 652 11.98 1.92 17.83
C LYS A 652 11.15 1.53 19.05
N LYS A 653 9.86 1.89 19.09
CA LYS A 653 8.96 1.54 20.20
C LYS A 653 8.39 0.12 19.99
N PRO A 654 8.34 -0.71 21.05
CA PRO A 654 7.58 -1.96 21.02
C PRO A 654 6.13 -1.71 20.59
N LYS A 655 5.55 -2.58 19.75
CA LYS A 655 4.19 -2.38 19.18
C LYS A 655 3.14 -2.07 20.24
N ASN A 656 3.13 -2.84 21.34
CA ASN A 656 2.21 -2.66 22.47
C ASN A 656 2.43 -1.36 23.28
N LYS A 657 3.50 -0.60 23.00
CA LYS A 657 3.80 0.70 23.62
C LYS A 657 3.65 1.87 22.64
N ARG A 658 3.17 1.64 21.40
CA ARG A 658 3.01 2.74 20.43
C ARG A 658 1.79 3.62 20.69
N LEU A 659 0.84 3.14 21.52
CA LEU A 659 -0.33 3.89 22.03
C LEU A 659 -0.26 4.10 23.56
N ASP A 660 0.94 4.09 24.13
CA ASP A 660 1.21 4.10 25.58
C ASP A 660 0.59 5.27 26.35
N LYS A 661 0.45 6.43 25.71
CA LYS A 661 -0.10 7.64 26.35
C LYS A 661 -1.63 7.70 26.38
N LEU A 662 -2.32 6.74 25.76
CA LEU A 662 -3.79 6.69 25.78
C LEU A 662 -4.36 6.77 27.20
N GLN A 663 -3.73 6.10 28.17
CA GLN A 663 -4.20 6.10 29.56
C GLN A 663 -4.06 7.47 30.23
N GLU A 664 -3.01 8.23 29.88
CA GLU A 664 -2.81 9.62 30.33
C GLU A 664 -3.87 10.54 29.72
N PHE A 665 -4.21 10.33 28.45
CA PHE A 665 -5.17 11.15 27.70
C PHE A 665 -6.64 10.82 27.99
N LYS A 666 -6.97 9.66 28.58
CA LYS A 666 -8.34 9.36 29.03
C LYS A 666 -8.88 10.38 30.04
N ASN A 667 -8.01 11.05 30.80
CA ASN A 667 -8.40 12.13 31.72
C ASN A 667 -8.90 13.40 31.00
N LEU A 668 -8.66 13.50 29.68
CA LEU A 668 -9.16 14.58 28.84
C LEU A 668 -10.63 14.37 28.41
N LEU A 669 -11.13 13.12 28.43
CA LEU A 669 -12.55 12.79 28.26
C LEU A 669 -13.35 13.03 29.55
#